data_AF-A0A6M2A252-F1
#
_entry.id   AF-A0A6M2A252-F1
#
_cell.length_a   1.000
_cell.length_b   1.000
_cell.length_c   1.000
_cell.angle_alpha   90.00
_cell.angle_beta   90.00
_cell.angle_gamma   90.00
#
_symmetry.space_group_name_H-M   'P 1'
#
loop_
_entity.id
_entity.type
_entity.pdbx_description
1 polymer ?
#
loop_
_entity_poly.entity_id
_entity_poly.type
_entity_poly.pdbx_seq_one_letter_code
_entity_poly.pdbx_strand_id
1 'polypeptide(L)'
;MASRTQKEKKRKFPEIQPHFPQLAQSTVLSAHLQKGQEILRKLLPEEFLLVPKGKEVKWLIEKLPLVKWNSPQNTPDCLTLYFLCSPTQEVKSEKVLLEVIRRWLIPEKEINILGFDNLYFYMKGFSSRLFFLAEVKILVEDGRELSLIEEHLPLLSNELSLSLSSSKYLEHILDTKALTLDQKSSQVQHYLRKLTERAPRHFDIEIFREMSTFFALSMPDFRKFRMPKHITRVIVSHFLMRKKILHYLSVSPEKRHVEFRFVRSKLYFPFGTKPVLGLSIAVVLSDRYETFEETHILGAVQKFVSDAQIVKGSYYFYQANHNPIKYLYLELEKKDGSPFQQEEIRFLNRVLREELKKRIERLIPSVFMIRNEEEVMRNILLLSQELKYLSDLPQVMINFEKQEGGDLFFTVLVVRVLKKHDSLLEKLFQFEKGNFRFIPDRVQNVGYIRKKNPKEANVFHLCIPIDRSILRTNSSVNFYLARQKVISILIEALGEVRDYNGGMILKQGELFSQFKEAFSGNESSDQELLENFFFSLTPIESQATTSLTELKTLFELCLDATEQDLTKRGSFFQKTIKRKNFCFAILRTKERSIENILNEEISKLENFSKSLVKTGVNYQGTFLQGIIYETANPLQKKQFQAFIESALNKWRDKIANQQELRISFIALPLSLDPRLWGDEYSSNVIKMLYEGLTRISRDSKPSLALAQSVDISADRKRYIFKLRPSKWSDGSPLKAYSFEYAWKKILSPSFYTPFAYFFYPIKNARAAKEGRIEIDKVGIRTIDDQTLVVDLENPTPEFLEQIALPLYSPINHNLEKSHPNWAQSGPETYICNGPMKLKEIQANGGYIFEKNPNYWDQENTKLNRILISKNNSETAIEMYNNNEIDWLGHPMRPWESHFTTGDNECYTKFLGTHWCVFNTQRYPFDHLKMRQAFTYAIDRELISRFFPETTMPAISPLPLIHTSIFDDKQTKGDKEIAQRLFEESLREVGLTRKNFPIITLYYGGGLGREKIARALAAMWEEIFGISFRLEEYPFHILFSKMVKGDFQTGMITWKAWVNDPFYTLNSFQYRSNRVNFSNWEHSKYQKYLECAKKETVSENRVVYFKKAEEILVQECPVIPIIYEAYRYMYKPELQGAFCSDAGNIDFRWASIAPR
;
A
#
# COMPACT_ATOMS: atom_id res chain seq x y z
N MET A 1 -30.53 -69.92 55.93
CA MET A 1 -31.97 -69.56 55.93
C MET A 1 -32.10 -68.05 56.15
N ALA A 2 -32.93 -67.26 55.50
CA ALA A 2 -33.61 -67.31 54.22
C ALA A 2 -34.02 -65.85 53.94
N SER A 3 -33.86 -65.42 52.70
CA SER A 3 -34.59 -64.36 52.00
C SER A 3 -35.03 -63.09 52.77
N ARG A 4 -34.38 -61.96 52.45
CA ARG A 4 -35.12 -60.71 52.16
C ARG A 4 -34.54 -60.05 50.90
N THR A 5 -35.13 -60.48 49.79
CA THR A 5 -35.16 -59.83 48.49
C THR A 5 -35.64 -58.39 48.61
N GLN A 6 -34.75 -57.43 48.37
CA GLN A 6 -35.14 -56.10 47.90
C GLN A 6 -34.56 -55.93 46.49
N LYS A 7 -35.45 -56.02 45.49
CA LYS A 7 -35.19 -55.60 44.12
C LYS A 7 -34.69 -54.16 44.16
N GLU A 8 -33.38 -53.95 44.05
CA GLU A 8 -32.85 -52.66 43.61
C GLU A 8 -33.33 -52.44 42.18
N LYS A 9 -34.44 -51.71 42.04
CA LYS A 9 -34.83 -51.10 40.77
C LYS A 9 -33.66 -50.20 40.36
N LYS A 10 -32.81 -50.63 39.42
CA LYS A 10 -31.90 -49.75 38.68
C LYS A 10 -32.72 -48.53 38.25
N ARG A 11 -32.48 -47.37 38.87
CA ARG A 11 -33.16 -46.12 38.53
C ARG A 11 -32.90 -45.83 37.06
N LYS A 12 -33.96 -45.56 36.30
CA LYS A 12 -33.83 -45.09 34.91
C LYS A 12 -33.52 -43.60 34.92
N PHE A 13 -32.67 -43.15 34.00
CA PHE A 13 -32.41 -41.73 33.76
C PHE A 13 -33.72 -40.96 33.49
N PRO A 14 -33.84 -39.70 33.94
CA PRO A 14 -35.03 -38.89 33.73
C PRO A 14 -35.30 -38.69 32.23
N GLU A 15 -36.58 -38.76 31.84
CA GLU A 15 -37.01 -38.51 30.45
C GLU A 15 -36.85 -37.03 30.11
N ILE A 16 -36.35 -36.74 28.91
CA ILE A 16 -36.24 -35.37 28.39
C ILE A 16 -37.50 -34.95 27.63
N GLN A 17 -37.88 -33.69 27.78
CA GLN A 17 -38.99 -33.03 27.07
C GLN A 17 -38.44 -31.85 26.25
N PRO A 18 -38.88 -31.64 25.00
CA PRO A 18 -38.37 -30.56 24.17
C PRO A 18 -38.73 -29.19 24.73
N HIS A 19 -37.90 -28.18 24.47
CA HIS A 19 -38.17 -26.79 24.87
C HIS A 19 -39.48 -26.24 24.29
N PHE A 20 -39.87 -26.70 23.09
CA PHE A 20 -41.07 -26.29 22.37
C PHE A 20 -42.10 -27.44 22.34
N PRO A 21 -43.04 -27.52 23.29
CA PRO A 21 -43.97 -28.65 23.40
C PRO A 21 -44.97 -28.76 22.25
N GLN A 22 -45.23 -27.69 21.50
CA GLN A 22 -46.15 -27.66 20.35
C GLN A 22 -45.70 -28.51 19.15
N LEU A 23 -44.42 -28.89 19.10
CA LEU A 23 -43.83 -29.69 18.00
C LEU A 23 -43.67 -31.18 18.35
N ALA A 24 -44.16 -31.62 19.52
CA ALA A 24 -43.90 -32.95 20.08
C ALA A 24 -44.43 -34.15 19.26
N GLN A 25 -45.29 -33.91 18.24
CA GLN A 25 -45.87 -34.95 17.39
C GLN A 25 -45.08 -35.21 16.09
N SER A 26 -43.97 -34.48 15.85
CA SER A 26 -43.11 -34.70 14.68
C SER A 26 -42.20 -35.92 14.84
N THR A 27 -42.18 -36.80 13.83
CA THR A 27 -41.29 -37.97 13.74
C THR A 27 -39.80 -37.59 13.75
N VAL A 28 -39.46 -36.38 13.30
CA VAL A 28 -38.09 -35.85 13.32
C VAL A 28 -37.70 -35.43 14.75
N LEU A 29 -38.63 -34.83 15.49
CA LEU A 29 -38.38 -34.39 16.86
C LEU A 29 -38.25 -35.59 17.82
N SER A 30 -39.02 -36.66 17.61
CA SER A 30 -38.91 -37.88 18.43
C SER A 30 -37.57 -38.58 18.26
N ALA A 31 -37.04 -38.67 17.03
CA ALA A 31 -35.70 -39.17 16.76
C ALA A 31 -34.60 -38.29 17.40
N HIS A 32 -34.76 -36.96 17.33
CA HIS A 32 -33.80 -36.02 17.95
C HIS A 32 -33.82 -36.07 19.48
N LEU A 33 -34.98 -36.27 20.10
CA LEU A 33 -35.13 -36.48 21.54
C LEU A 33 -34.55 -37.83 21.99
N GLN A 34 -34.72 -38.90 21.20
CA GLN A 34 -34.08 -40.19 21.48
C GLN A 34 -32.55 -40.06 21.45
N LYS A 35 -32.00 -39.41 20.42
CA LYS A 35 -30.56 -39.13 20.33
C LYS A 35 -30.05 -38.26 21.48
N GLY A 36 -30.81 -37.22 21.86
CA GLY A 36 -30.51 -36.41 23.04
C GLY A 36 -30.52 -37.21 24.35
N GLN A 37 -31.45 -38.16 24.50
CA GLN A 37 -31.51 -39.04 25.67
C GLN A 37 -30.30 -40.00 25.73
N GLU A 38 -29.82 -40.48 24.59
CA GLU A 38 -28.60 -41.29 24.48
C GLU A 38 -27.33 -40.51 24.83
N ILE A 39 -27.20 -39.29 24.30
CA ILE A 39 -26.07 -38.40 24.63
C ILE A 39 -26.07 -38.07 26.14
N LEU A 40 -27.24 -37.79 26.72
CA LEU A 40 -27.37 -37.51 28.15
C LEU A 40 -26.90 -38.70 29.02
N ARG A 41 -27.19 -39.94 28.59
CA ARG A 41 -26.70 -41.16 29.27
C ARG A 41 -25.18 -41.29 29.21
N LYS A 42 -24.53 -40.87 28.12
CA LYS A 42 -23.06 -40.88 27.98
C LYS A 42 -22.40 -39.84 28.90
N LEU A 43 -23.05 -38.68 29.09
CA LEU A 43 -22.51 -37.57 29.89
C LEU A 43 -22.65 -37.75 31.40
N LEU A 44 -23.82 -38.20 31.88
CA LEU A 44 -24.06 -38.32 33.31
C LEU A 44 -23.32 -39.53 33.92
N PRO A 45 -22.54 -39.36 35.01
CA PRO A 45 -21.88 -40.47 35.67
C PRO A 45 -22.88 -41.37 36.40
N GLU A 46 -22.54 -42.64 36.61
CA GLU A 46 -23.42 -43.61 37.29
C GLU A 46 -23.80 -43.17 38.72
N GLU A 47 -22.94 -42.40 39.38
CA GLU A 47 -23.17 -41.75 40.67
C GLU A 47 -24.45 -40.92 40.72
N PHE A 48 -24.88 -40.34 39.59
CA PHE A 48 -26.12 -39.57 39.51
C PHE A 48 -27.35 -40.42 39.85
N LEU A 49 -27.33 -41.72 39.53
CA LEU A 49 -28.43 -42.63 39.84
C LEU A 49 -28.50 -42.98 41.34
N LEU A 50 -27.42 -42.73 42.08
CA LEU A 50 -27.31 -42.96 43.53
C LEU A 50 -27.72 -41.72 44.36
N VAL A 51 -27.95 -40.56 43.72
CA VAL A 51 -28.34 -39.32 44.40
C VAL A 51 -29.76 -39.43 45.00
N PRO A 52 -29.98 -39.02 46.27
CA PRO A 52 -31.30 -39.09 46.91
C PRO A 52 -32.39 -38.29 46.19
N LYS A 53 -33.62 -38.82 46.21
CA LYS A 53 -34.83 -38.20 45.60
C LYS A 53 -35.09 -36.79 46.14
N GLY A 54 -35.19 -35.81 45.24
CA GLY A 54 -35.36 -34.38 45.54
C GLY A 54 -34.06 -33.59 45.61
N LYS A 55 -32.88 -34.24 45.60
CA LYS A 55 -31.56 -33.57 45.58
C LYS A 55 -30.85 -33.65 44.23
N GLU A 56 -31.40 -34.38 43.26
CA GLU A 56 -30.78 -34.60 41.95
C GLU A 56 -30.60 -33.30 41.15
N VAL A 57 -31.56 -32.36 41.26
CA VAL A 57 -31.48 -31.03 40.62
C VAL A 57 -30.29 -30.25 41.17
N LYS A 58 -30.14 -30.23 42.50
CA LYS A 58 -29.06 -29.49 43.17
C LYS A 58 -27.69 -30.10 42.84
N TRP A 59 -27.59 -31.42 42.90
CA TRP A 59 -26.38 -32.15 42.53
C TRP A 59 -25.96 -31.87 41.08
N LEU A 60 -26.92 -31.91 40.14
CA LEU A 60 -26.62 -31.67 38.74
C LEU A 60 -26.15 -30.23 38.52
N ILE A 61 -26.80 -29.25 39.15
CA ILE A 61 -26.38 -27.84 39.06
C ILE A 61 -24.96 -27.63 39.58
N GLU A 62 -24.59 -28.27 40.69
CA GLU A 62 -23.24 -28.19 41.27
C GLU A 62 -22.15 -28.81 40.37
N LYS A 63 -22.54 -29.68 39.43
CA LYS A 63 -21.62 -30.38 38.52
C LYS A 63 -21.61 -29.85 37.09
N LEU A 64 -22.46 -28.87 36.76
CA LEU A 64 -22.47 -28.24 35.42
C LEU A 64 -21.43 -27.11 35.32
N PRO A 65 -20.81 -26.88 34.14
CA PRO A 65 -21.01 -27.62 32.89
C PRO A 65 -20.28 -28.98 32.88
N LEU A 66 -20.85 -29.98 32.20
CA LEU A 66 -20.24 -31.28 31.99
C LEU A 66 -19.72 -31.39 30.56
N VAL A 67 -18.44 -31.73 30.42
CA VAL A 67 -17.79 -31.97 29.12
C VAL A 67 -17.18 -33.36 29.13
N LYS A 68 -17.46 -34.15 28.09
CA LYS A 68 -16.77 -35.42 27.83
C LYS A 68 -16.38 -35.50 26.36
N TRP A 69 -15.40 -36.33 26.06
CA TRP A 69 -14.97 -36.57 24.69
C TRP A 69 -14.57 -38.03 24.52
N ASN A 70 -14.57 -38.48 23.27
CA ASN A 70 -13.97 -39.75 22.87
C ASN A 70 -12.68 -39.44 22.11
N SER A 71 -11.53 -39.96 22.55
CA SER A 71 -10.29 -39.85 21.79
C SER A 71 -10.38 -40.70 20.51
N PRO A 72 -10.08 -40.15 19.33
CA PRO A 72 -9.93 -40.94 18.11
C PRO A 72 -8.77 -41.94 18.26
N GLN A 73 -8.92 -43.13 17.67
CA GLN A 73 -7.92 -44.20 17.82
C GLN A 73 -6.93 -44.26 16.65
N ASN A 74 -7.28 -43.67 15.50
CA ASN A 74 -6.45 -43.57 14.28
C ASN A 74 -6.56 -42.15 13.68
N THR A 75 -5.81 -41.82 12.63
CA THR A 75 -6.02 -40.59 11.84
C THR A 75 -5.99 -40.91 10.34
N PRO A 76 -6.92 -40.38 9.52
CA PRO A 76 -7.97 -39.45 9.89
C PRO A 76 -9.14 -40.13 10.63
N ASP A 77 -9.61 -39.53 11.72
CA ASP A 77 -10.72 -40.03 12.55
C ASP A 77 -11.46 -38.86 13.21
N CYS A 78 -12.62 -39.11 13.80
CA CYS A 78 -13.53 -38.08 14.28
C CYS A 78 -13.47 -37.95 15.82
N LEU A 79 -12.96 -36.81 16.31
CA LEU A 79 -13.11 -36.43 17.71
C LEU A 79 -14.56 -36.01 17.94
N THR A 80 -15.22 -36.70 18.87
CA THR A 80 -16.59 -36.33 19.28
C THR A 80 -16.57 -35.73 20.67
N LEU A 81 -17.01 -34.48 20.78
CA LEU A 81 -17.17 -33.72 22.01
C LEU A 81 -18.64 -33.71 22.44
N TYR A 82 -18.90 -34.09 23.68
CA TYR A 82 -20.20 -34.07 24.33
C TYR A 82 -20.25 -32.97 25.38
N PHE A 83 -21.32 -32.18 25.36
CA PHE A 83 -21.44 -31.00 26.22
C PHE A 83 -22.84 -30.87 26.82
N LEU A 84 -22.93 -30.66 28.14
CA LEU A 84 -24.16 -30.35 28.84
C LEU A 84 -23.96 -29.13 29.74
N CYS A 85 -24.81 -28.11 29.58
CA CYS A 85 -24.81 -26.93 30.45
C CYS A 85 -26.23 -26.42 30.74
N SER A 86 -26.33 -25.52 31.72
CA SER A 86 -27.51 -24.66 31.90
C SER A 86 -27.31 -23.44 30.99
N PRO A 87 -28.14 -23.22 29.97
CA PRO A 87 -27.99 -22.09 29.05
C PRO A 87 -28.15 -20.76 29.79
N THR A 88 -27.27 -19.81 29.49
CA THR A 88 -27.33 -18.43 29.97
C THR A 88 -28.32 -17.63 29.13
N GLN A 89 -29.15 -16.78 29.73
CA GLN A 89 -30.15 -15.99 28.99
C GLN A 89 -29.54 -14.95 28.03
N GLU A 90 -28.27 -14.57 28.20
CA GLU A 90 -27.63 -13.49 27.42
C GLU A 90 -26.92 -13.95 26.13
N VAL A 91 -26.51 -15.21 26.02
CA VAL A 91 -25.73 -15.70 24.87
C VAL A 91 -26.15 -17.12 24.51
N LYS A 92 -26.39 -17.38 23.21
CA LYS A 92 -26.69 -18.72 22.70
C LYS A 92 -25.52 -19.66 22.97
N SER A 93 -25.78 -20.72 23.73
CA SER A 93 -24.76 -21.66 24.22
C SER A 93 -24.03 -22.39 23.08
N GLU A 94 -24.71 -22.61 21.95
CA GLU A 94 -24.11 -23.13 20.72
C GLU A 94 -22.95 -22.27 20.18
N LYS A 95 -23.08 -20.94 20.20
CA LYS A 95 -22.07 -20.03 19.68
C LYS A 95 -20.85 -19.97 20.58
N VAL A 96 -21.05 -20.00 21.90
CA VAL A 96 -19.96 -20.01 22.88
C VAL A 96 -19.13 -21.28 22.74
N LEU A 97 -19.79 -22.43 22.62
CA LEU A 97 -19.13 -23.72 22.48
C LEU A 97 -18.26 -23.77 21.21
N LEU A 98 -18.82 -23.37 20.06
CA LEU A 98 -18.08 -23.35 18.79
C LEU A 98 -16.90 -22.37 18.80
N GLU A 99 -17.05 -21.19 19.40
CA GLU A 99 -15.99 -20.18 19.46
C GLU A 99 -14.83 -20.60 20.37
N VAL A 100 -15.14 -21.22 21.52
CA VAL A 100 -14.12 -21.72 22.45
C VAL A 100 -13.38 -22.90 21.84
N ILE A 101 -14.09 -23.83 21.16
CA ILE A 101 -13.46 -24.93 20.41
C ILE A 101 -12.49 -24.38 19.35
N ARG A 102 -12.93 -23.45 18.50
CA ARG A 102 -12.09 -22.87 17.43
C ARG A 102 -10.83 -22.16 17.95
N ARG A 103 -10.86 -21.62 19.16
CA ARG A 103 -9.76 -20.81 19.73
C ARG A 103 -8.75 -21.62 20.53
N TRP A 104 -9.24 -22.61 21.28
CA TRP A 104 -8.46 -23.28 22.32
C TRP A 104 -8.13 -24.73 22.00
N LEU A 105 -8.91 -25.38 21.13
CA LEU A 105 -8.63 -26.77 20.77
C LEU A 105 -7.35 -26.87 19.92
N ILE A 106 -7.17 -25.95 18.95
CA ILE A 106 -5.90 -25.72 18.25
C ILE A 106 -5.77 -24.23 17.92
N PRO A 107 -4.92 -23.46 18.63
CA PRO A 107 -4.77 -22.04 18.38
C PRO A 107 -4.29 -21.75 16.94
N GLU A 108 -4.95 -20.81 16.25
CA GLU A 108 -4.60 -20.31 14.90
C GLU A 108 -4.88 -21.25 13.70
N LYS A 109 -5.49 -22.43 13.91
CA LYS A 109 -5.98 -23.32 12.82
C LYS A 109 -7.51 -23.28 12.75
N GLU A 110 -8.09 -23.21 11.55
CA GLU A 110 -9.53 -23.45 11.39
C GLU A 110 -9.84 -24.95 11.54
N ILE A 111 -10.80 -25.26 12.43
CA ILE A 111 -11.14 -26.64 12.78
C ILE A 111 -12.28 -27.14 11.90
N ASN A 112 -12.08 -28.28 11.25
CA ASN A 112 -13.06 -28.91 10.38
C ASN A 112 -14.14 -29.63 11.19
N ILE A 113 -15.25 -28.94 11.44
CA ILE A 113 -16.42 -29.47 12.14
C ILE A 113 -17.31 -30.21 11.14
N LEU A 114 -17.34 -31.53 11.23
CA LEU A 114 -18.14 -32.42 10.37
C LEU A 114 -19.63 -32.42 10.73
N GLY A 115 -19.96 -32.15 11.99
CA GLY A 115 -21.33 -32.16 12.47
C GLY A 115 -21.50 -31.45 13.80
N PHE A 116 -22.63 -30.78 13.97
CA PHE A 116 -22.99 -30.09 15.20
C PHE A 116 -24.47 -30.34 15.51
N ASP A 117 -24.72 -31.31 16.39
CA ASP A 117 -26.06 -31.65 16.86
C ASP A 117 -26.28 -30.99 18.22
N ASN A 118 -27.40 -30.30 18.40
CA ASN A 118 -27.74 -29.67 19.67
C ASN A 118 -29.22 -29.78 20.00
N LEU A 119 -29.54 -29.72 21.29
CA LEU A 119 -30.89 -29.83 21.81
C LEU A 119 -31.06 -28.98 23.07
N TYR A 120 -32.11 -28.17 23.08
CA TYR A 120 -32.62 -27.51 24.28
C TYR A 120 -33.80 -28.33 24.83
N PHE A 121 -33.74 -28.71 26.10
CA PHE A 121 -34.72 -29.61 26.69
C PHE A 121 -34.93 -29.37 28.19
N TYR A 122 -36.07 -29.85 28.69
CA TYR A 122 -36.42 -29.94 30.10
C TYR A 122 -36.31 -31.40 30.55
N MET A 123 -35.95 -31.65 31.80
CA MET A 123 -35.97 -33.01 32.37
C MET A 123 -37.23 -33.21 33.20
N LYS A 124 -38.00 -34.26 32.91
CA LYS A 124 -39.25 -34.57 33.58
C LYS A 124 -39.00 -34.84 35.07
N GLY A 125 -39.65 -34.08 35.95
CA GLY A 125 -39.47 -34.15 37.41
C GLY A 125 -38.39 -33.21 37.98
N PHE A 126 -37.65 -32.51 37.12
CA PHE A 126 -36.80 -31.37 37.50
C PHE A 126 -37.65 -30.11 37.26
N SER A 127 -37.46 -29.03 38.03
CA SER A 127 -38.15 -27.75 37.82
C SER A 127 -38.12 -27.31 36.34
N SER A 128 -38.96 -26.34 35.91
CA SER A 128 -39.05 -25.75 34.55
C SER A 128 -37.78 -25.05 34.04
N ARG A 129 -36.61 -25.64 34.30
CA ARG A 129 -35.28 -25.16 34.00
C ARG A 129 -34.80 -25.81 32.72
N LEU A 130 -34.41 -24.96 31.77
CA LEU A 130 -33.93 -25.37 30.47
C LEU A 130 -32.49 -25.89 30.59
N PHE A 131 -32.16 -26.92 29.83
CA PHE A 131 -30.82 -27.46 29.65
C PHE A 131 -30.43 -27.41 28.17
N PHE A 132 -29.13 -27.25 27.92
CA PHE A 132 -28.56 -27.29 26.58
C PHE A 132 -27.58 -28.46 26.49
N LEU A 133 -27.80 -29.30 25.48
CA LEU A 133 -26.97 -30.45 25.16
C LEU A 133 -26.44 -30.32 23.75
N ALA A 134 -25.16 -30.63 23.54
CA ALA A 134 -24.56 -30.66 22.22
C ALA A 134 -23.60 -31.83 22.03
N GLU A 135 -23.54 -32.32 20.79
CA GLU A 135 -22.53 -33.23 20.25
C GLU A 135 -21.84 -32.51 19.09
N VAL A 136 -20.52 -32.34 19.19
CA VAL A 136 -19.70 -31.72 18.14
C VAL A 136 -18.76 -32.78 17.60
N LYS A 137 -18.78 -32.99 16.28
CA LYS A 137 -17.93 -33.94 15.57
C LYS A 137 -16.90 -33.17 14.77
N ILE A 138 -15.63 -33.44 15.06
CA ILE A 138 -14.48 -32.72 14.51
C ILE A 138 -13.61 -33.72 13.77
N LEU A 139 -13.31 -33.45 12.50
CA LEU A 139 -12.35 -34.25 11.75
C LEU A 139 -10.96 -33.94 12.27
N VAL A 140 -10.25 -34.99 12.67
CA VAL A 140 -8.83 -34.92 13.02
C VAL A 140 -8.08 -35.55 11.85
N GLU A 141 -7.34 -34.75 11.09
CA GLU A 141 -6.79 -35.17 9.80
C GLU A 141 -5.46 -35.90 9.94
N ASP A 142 -4.64 -35.51 10.91
CA ASP A 142 -3.30 -36.07 11.13
C ASP A 142 -2.94 -36.27 12.62
N GLY A 143 -1.96 -37.13 12.90
CA GLY A 143 -1.58 -37.51 14.27
C GLY A 143 -0.98 -36.38 15.12
N ARG A 144 -0.50 -35.29 14.50
CA ARG A 144 -0.03 -34.10 15.22
C ARG A 144 -1.22 -33.26 15.70
N GLU A 145 -2.26 -33.17 14.87
CA GLU A 145 -3.53 -32.56 15.23
C GLU A 145 -4.14 -33.28 16.43
N LEU A 146 -4.15 -34.62 16.42
CA LEU A 146 -4.59 -35.44 17.55
C LEU A 146 -3.80 -35.17 18.83
N SER A 147 -2.47 -35.12 18.75
CA SER A 147 -1.61 -34.90 19.92
C SER A 147 -1.83 -33.52 20.57
N LEU A 148 -1.97 -32.47 19.75
CA LEU A 148 -2.27 -31.12 20.23
C LEU A 148 -3.68 -31.02 20.83
N ILE A 149 -4.65 -31.70 20.21
CA ILE A 149 -6.02 -31.80 20.72
C ILE A 149 -6.01 -32.47 22.10
N GLU A 150 -5.32 -33.60 22.27
CA GLU A 150 -5.25 -34.31 23.54
C GLU A 150 -4.58 -33.50 24.66
N GLU A 151 -3.56 -32.71 24.35
CA GLU A 151 -2.91 -31.79 25.29
C GLU A 151 -3.84 -30.65 25.74
N HIS A 152 -4.64 -30.10 24.82
CA HIS A 152 -5.50 -28.93 25.10
C HIS A 152 -6.93 -29.27 25.53
N LEU A 153 -7.39 -30.51 25.40
CA LEU A 153 -8.74 -30.93 25.80
C LEU A 153 -9.05 -30.69 27.29
N PRO A 154 -8.15 -30.96 28.25
CA PRO A 154 -8.36 -30.62 29.65
C PRO A 154 -8.46 -29.10 29.88
N LEU A 155 -7.67 -28.31 29.15
CA LEU A 155 -7.71 -26.84 29.21
C LEU A 155 -9.01 -26.30 28.64
N LEU A 156 -9.51 -26.89 27.55
CA LEU A 156 -10.80 -26.55 26.95
C LEU A 156 -11.95 -26.72 27.94
N SER A 157 -11.96 -27.79 28.73
CA SER A 157 -12.99 -28.03 29.75
C SER A 157 -12.99 -26.95 30.84
N ASN A 158 -11.79 -26.56 31.31
CA ASN A 158 -11.62 -25.49 32.28
C ASN A 158 -12.04 -24.12 31.70
N GLU A 159 -11.65 -23.82 30.47
CA GLU A 159 -12.01 -22.57 29.78
C GLU A 159 -13.50 -22.48 29.46
N LEU A 160 -14.16 -23.59 29.08
CA LEU A 160 -15.61 -23.64 28.90
C LEU A 160 -16.35 -23.42 30.23
N SER A 161 -15.82 -23.95 31.33
CA SER A 161 -16.37 -23.76 32.68
C SER A 161 -16.25 -22.31 33.14
N LEU A 162 -15.11 -21.65 32.91
CA LEU A 162 -14.89 -20.24 33.21
C LEU A 162 -15.71 -19.31 32.30
N SER A 163 -15.83 -19.68 31.02
CA SER A 163 -16.57 -18.93 29.99
C SER A 163 -18.08 -18.91 30.22
N LEU A 164 -18.65 -19.99 30.78
CA LEU A 164 -20.08 -20.07 31.11
C LEU A 164 -20.41 -19.53 32.51
N SER A 165 -19.44 -19.51 33.43
CA SER A 165 -19.63 -18.97 34.78
C SER A 165 -19.55 -17.44 34.84
N SER A 166 -18.91 -16.79 33.85
CA SER A 166 -18.80 -15.33 33.78
C SER A 166 -18.85 -14.80 32.34
N SER A 167 -19.92 -14.09 32.00
CA SER A 167 -20.04 -13.38 30.70
C SER A 167 -18.95 -12.31 30.51
N LYS A 168 -18.40 -11.76 31.60
CA LYS A 168 -17.26 -10.82 31.57
C LYS A 168 -15.92 -11.48 31.24
N TYR A 169 -15.72 -12.74 31.64
CA TYR A 169 -14.49 -13.48 31.35
C TYR A 169 -14.41 -13.85 29.86
N LEU A 170 -15.54 -14.24 29.27
CA LEU A 170 -15.67 -14.43 27.82
C LEU A 170 -15.29 -13.16 27.04
N GLU A 171 -15.72 -11.98 27.51
CA GLU A 171 -15.34 -10.68 26.92
C GLU A 171 -13.85 -10.33 27.12
N HIS A 172 -13.18 -10.88 28.13
CA HIS A 172 -11.75 -10.65 28.39
C HIS A 172 -10.85 -11.54 27.52
N ILE A 173 -11.22 -12.80 27.29
CA ILE A 173 -10.53 -13.72 26.38
C ILE A 173 -10.58 -13.22 24.93
N LEU A 174 -11.68 -12.55 24.56
CA LEU A 174 -11.81 -11.91 23.24
C LEU A 174 -10.80 -10.77 23.03
N ASP A 175 -10.23 -10.21 24.10
CA ASP A 175 -9.40 -9.00 24.08
C ASP A 175 -7.88 -9.25 24.21
N THR A 176 -7.40 -10.48 24.50
CA THR A 176 -6.01 -10.74 24.95
C THR A 176 -5.00 -11.24 23.90
N LYS A 177 -5.36 -11.48 22.63
CA LYS A 177 -4.39 -11.73 21.52
C LYS A 177 -4.45 -10.65 20.45
N ALA A 178 -3.35 -10.43 19.73
CA ALA A 178 -3.25 -9.46 18.63
C ALA A 178 -4.15 -9.87 17.45
N LEU A 179 -5.43 -9.48 17.50
CA LEU A 179 -6.42 -9.70 16.46
C LEU A 179 -5.94 -9.19 15.10
N THR A 180 -6.23 -9.94 14.03
CA THR A 180 -6.08 -9.44 12.66
C THR A 180 -6.97 -8.21 12.44
N LEU A 181 -6.66 -7.37 11.44
CA LEU A 181 -7.44 -6.16 11.18
C LEU A 181 -8.91 -6.47 10.89
N ASP A 182 -9.19 -7.59 10.21
CA ASP A 182 -10.55 -8.05 9.91
C ASP A 182 -11.27 -8.54 11.17
N GLN A 183 -10.59 -9.30 12.03
CA GLN A 183 -11.15 -9.72 13.32
C GLN A 183 -11.44 -8.53 14.25
N LYS A 184 -10.59 -7.49 14.25
CA LYS A 184 -10.86 -6.23 14.97
C LYS A 184 -12.09 -5.53 14.41
N SER A 185 -12.26 -5.50 13.09
CA SER A 185 -13.45 -4.94 12.45
C SER A 185 -14.73 -5.66 12.89
N SER A 186 -14.72 -7.00 12.86
CA SER A 186 -15.87 -7.81 13.30
C SER A 186 -16.20 -7.62 14.78
N GLN A 187 -15.20 -7.50 15.66
CA GLN A 187 -15.44 -7.22 17.07
C GLN A 187 -16.01 -5.82 17.31
N VAL A 188 -15.49 -4.81 16.61
CA VAL A 188 -16.05 -3.45 16.68
C VAL A 188 -17.51 -3.46 16.23
N GLN A 189 -17.82 -4.14 15.12
CA GLN A 189 -19.19 -4.30 14.63
C GLN A 189 -20.09 -4.97 15.67
N HIS A 190 -19.60 -6.02 16.35
CA HIS A 190 -20.33 -6.69 17.43
C HIS A 190 -20.61 -5.76 18.62
N TYR A 191 -19.63 -4.97 19.05
CA TYR A 191 -19.83 -4.01 20.13
C TYR A 191 -20.84 -2.91 19.76
N LEU A 192 -20.82 -2.41 18.52
CA LEU A 192 -21.80 -1.43 18.04
C LEU A 192 -23.20 -2.02 17.97
N ARG A 193 -23.34 -3.28 17.53
CA ARG A 193 -24.61 -4.00 17.53
C ARG A 193 -25.22 -4.13 18.93
N LYS A 194 -24.42 -4.52 19.93
CA LYS A 194 -24.86 -4.54 21.33
C LYS A 194 -25.34 -3.17 21.82
N LEU A 195 -24.72 -2.08 21.36
CA LEU A 195 -25.14 -0.71 21.71
C LEU A 195 -26.46 -0.31 21.05
N THR A 196 -26.67 -0.65 19.78
CA THR A 196 -27.95 -0.42 19.09
C THR A 196 -29.09 -1.23 19.70
N GLU A 197 -28.81 -2.44 20.19
CA GLU A 197 -29.79 -3.29 20.88
C GLU A 197 -30.13 -2.78 22.29
N ARG A 198 -29.13 -2.31 23.05
CA ARG A 198 -29.32 -1.80 24.43
C ARG A 198 -29.92 -0.39 24.50
N ALA A 199 -29.59 0.48 23.56
CA ALA A 199 -30.00 1.87 23.56
C ALA A 199 -30.47 2.35 22.17
N PRO A 200 -31.54 1.75 21.61
CA PRO A 200 -32.01 2.02 20.25
C PRO A 200 -32.46 3.47 20.03
N ARG A 201 -32.86 4.18 21.10
CA ARG A 201 -33.22 5.61 21.02
C ARG A 201 -32.02 6.51 20.72
N HIS A 202 -30.80 6.09 21.08
CA HIS A 202 -29.58 6.89 20.92
C HIS A 202 -28.76 6.43 19.72
N PHE A 203 -28.71 5.12 19.46
CA PHE A 203 -27.93 4.50 18.40
C PHE A 203 -28.83 3.83 17.37
N ASP A 204 -28.80 4.31 16.14
CA ASP A 204 -29.50 3.74 14.99
C ASP A 204 -28.50 3.06 14.05
N ILE A 205 -29.00 2.54 12.92
CA ILE A 205 -28.19 1.80 11.94
C ILE A 205 -27.09 2.65 11.29
N GLU A 206 -27.17 3.99 11.36
CA GLU A 206 -26.16 4.86 10.77
C GLU A 206 -24.81 4.77 11.51
N ILE A 207 -24.78 4.24 12.74
CA ILE A 207 -23.51 4.01 13.46
C ILE A 207 -22.59 3.02 12.75
N PHE A 208 -23.15 2.09 11.96
CA PHE A 208 -22.38 1.17 11.14
C PHE A 208 -21.81 1.85 9.90
N ARG A 209 -22.50 2.86 9.36
CA ARG A 209 -21.94 3.73 8.31
C ARG A 209 -20.75 4.52 8.86
N GLU A 210 -20.88 5.05 10.07
CA GLU A 210 -19.78 5.75 10.76
C GLU A 210 -18.58 4.81 11.03
N MET A 211 -18.84 3.55 11.36
CA MET A 211 -17.80 2.52 11.45
C MET A 211 -17.10 2.32 10.09
N SER A 212 -17.84 2.10 9.01
CA SER A 212 -17.24 1.91 7.68
C SER A 212 -16.38 3.10 7.26
N THR A 213 -16.87 4.33 7.47
CA THR A 213 -16.11 5.55 7.20
C THR A 213 -14.84 5.63 8.06
N PHE A 214 -14.93 5.32 9.36
CA PHE A 214 -13.77 5.26 10.25
C PHE A 214 -12.72 4.24 9.77
N PHE A 215 -13.14 3.05 9.35
CA PHE A 215 -12.22 2.01 8.88
C PHE A 215 -11.63 2.33 7.50
N ALA A 216 -12.33 3.08 6.65
CA ALA A 216 -11.80 3.56 5.39
C ALA A 216 -10.73 4.64 5.57
N LEU A 217 -10.88 5.52 6.57
CA LEU A 217 -10.02 6.68 6.78
C LEU A 217 -8.88 6.45 7.78
N SER A 218 -9.01 5.48 8.69
CA SER A 218 -7.97 5.18 9.68
C SER A 218 -6.85 4.33 9.09
N MET A 219 -5.60 4.74 9.33
CA MET A 219 -4.42 4.02 8.86
C MET A 219 -4.36 2.59 9.45
N PRO A 220 -3.82 1.60 8.72
CA PRO A 220 -3.62 0.24 9.25
C PRO A 220 -2.82 0.22 10.56
N ASP A 221 -1.78 1.07 10.67
CA ASP A 221 -0.96 1.23 11.87
C ASP A 221 -1.75 1.79 13.06
N PHE A 222 -2.73 2.67 12.81
CA PHE A 222 -3.64 3.16 13.84
C PHE A 222 -4.37 1.97 14.49
N ARG A 223 -4.98 1.13 13.66
CA ARG A 223 -5.81 0.00 14.10
C ARG A 223 -4.97 -1.12 14.72
N LYS A 224 -3.71 -1.27 14.31
CA LYS A 224 -2.79 -2.32 14.79
C LYS A 224 -2.52 -2.25 16.30
N PHE A 225 -2.19 -1.08 16.83
CA PHE A 225 -1.74 -0.91 18.23
C PHE A 225 -2.86 -0.66 19.25
N ARG A 226 -4.12 -0.66 18.81
CA ARG A 226 -5.29 -0.27 19.61
C ARG A 226 -6.27 -1.43 19.80
N MET A 227 -6.91 -1.48 20.97
CA MET A 227 -7.93 -2.48 21.27
C MET A 227 -9.25 -2.14 20.57
N PRO A 228 -10.04 -3.15 20.14
CA PRO A 228 -11.35 -2.94 19.52
C PRO A 228 -12.29 -2.07 20.36
N LYS A 229 -12.32 -2.24 21.69
CA LYS A 229 -13.12 -1.40 22.59
C LYS A 229 -12.77 0.10 22.51
N HIS A 230 -11.50 0.43 22.34
CA HIS A 230 -11.08 1.83 22.16
C HIS A 230 -11.57 2.36 20.82
N ILE A 231 -11.41 1.59 19.74
CA ILE A 231 -11.91 1.93 18.41
C ILE A 231 -13.44 2.16 18.44
N THR A 232 -14.19 1.27 19.08
CA THR A 232 -15.64 1.44 19.28
C THR A 232 -15.97 2.73 20.02
N ARG A 233 -15.22 3.09 21.08
CA ARG A 233 -15.45 4.35 21.83
C ARG A 233 -15.22 5.59 20.97
N VAL A 234 -14.24 5.56 20.06
CA VAL A 234 -14.00 6.66 19.12
C VAL A 234 -15.17 6.80 18.14
N ILE A 235 -15.60 5.69 17.52
CA ILE A 235 -16.75 5.68 16.58
C ILE A 235 -18.02 6.17 17.27
N VAL A 236 -18.33 5.66 18.46
CA VAL A 236 -19.49 6.09 19.25
C VAL A 236 -19.42 7.57 19.60
N SER A 237 -18.23 8.08 19.94
CA SER A 237 -18.04 9.50 20.26
C SER A 237 -18.32 10.36 19.03
N HIS A 238 -17.79 9.98 17.87
CA HIS A 238 -18.03 10.68 16.60
C HIS A 238 -19.51 10.68 16.23
N PHE A 239 -20.16 9.52 16.33
CA PHE A 239 -21.58 9.36 16.04
C PHE A 239 -22.48 10.24 16.93
N LEU A 240 -22.25 10.26 18.24
CA LEU A 240 -23.03 11.10 19.16
C LEU A 240 -22.74 12.59 18.96
N MET A 241 -21.49 12.97 18.69
CA MET A 241 -21.12 14.35 18.39
C MET A 241 -21.78 14.82 17.10
N ARG A 242 -21.83 13.97 16.08
CA ARG A 242 -22.55 14.22 14.83
C ARG A 242 -24.03 14.49 15.06
N LYS A 243 -24.74 13.62 15.79
CA LYS A 243 -26.15 13.84 16.13
C LYS A 243 -26.38 15.15 16.87
N LYS A 244 -25.51 15.46 17.82
CA LYS A 244 -25.57 16.70 18.62
C LYS A 244 -25.35 17.94 17.75
N ILE A 245 -24.34 17.93 16.88
CA ILE A 245 -24.04 19.06 15.98
C ILE A 245 -25.14 19.24 14.94
N LEU A 246 -25.65 18.16 14.33
CA LEU A 246 -26.76 18.24 13.38
C LEU A 246 -28.03 18.81 14.03
N HIS A 247 -28.32 18.43 15.28
CA HIS A 247 -29.41 19.04 16.03
C HIS A 247 -29.16 20.54 16.28
N TYR A 248 -27.95 20.94 16.67
CA TYR A 248 -27.63 22.36 16.83
C TYR A 248 -27.71 23.16 15.53
N LEU A 249 -27.24 22.60 14.41
CA LEU A 249 -27.34 23.24 13.10
C LEU A 249 -28.78 23.42 12.64
N SER A 250 -29.70 22.55 13.06
CA SER A 250 -31.13 22.72 12.79
C SER A 250 -31.76 23.89 13.57
N VAL A 251 -31.15 24.31 14.67
CA VAL A 251 -31.65 25.38 15.56
C VAL A 251 -30.90 26.70 15.35
N SER A 252 -29.62 26.66 14.98
CA SER A 252 -28.76 27.86 14.83
C SER A 252 -27.66 27.61 13.78
N PRO A 253 -27.98 27.66 12.48
CA PRO A 253 -27.05 27.33 11.40
C PRO A 253 -25.88 28.31 11.26
N GLU A 254 -26.02 29.55 11.75
CA GLU A 254 -25.02 30.62 11.57
C GLU A 254 -23.93 30.69 12.67
N LYS A 255 -24.02 29.88 13.73
CA LYS A 255 -23.06 29.94 14.85
C LYS A 255 -22.00 28.86 14.77
N ARG A 256 -20.72 29.27 14.86
CA ARG A 256 -19.57 28.36 15.02
C ARG A 256 -19.75 27.47 16.25
N HIS A 257 -19.73 26.16 16.05
CA HIS A 257 -19.83 25.18 17.11
C HIS A 257 -18.60 24.28 17.13
N VAL A 258 -18.00 24.13 18.31
CA VAL A 258 -16.90 23.19 18.57
C VAL A 258 -17.33 22.29 19.70
N GLU A 259 -17.43 21.00 19.41
CA GLU A 259 -17.64 19.95 20.41
C GLU A 259 -16.40 19.06 20.45
N PHE A 260 -16.00 18.64 21.63
CA PHE A 260 -14.90 17.69 21.79
C PHE A 260 -15.14 16.71 22.93
N ARG A 261 -14.44 15.59 22.90
CA ARG A 261 -14.48 14.57 23.94
C ARG A 261 -13.13 13.91 24.12
N PHE A 262 -12.72 13.76 25.38
CA PHE A 262 -11.53 13.00 25.73
C PHE A 262 -11.82 11.52 25.93
N VAL A 263 -10.92 10.66 25.43
CA VAL A 263 -10.97 9.21 25.54
C VAL A 263 -9.62 8.72 26.05
N ARG A 264 -9.56 8.37 27.34
CA ARG A 264 -8.38 7.72 27.92
C ARG A 264 -8.18 6.32 27.34
N SER A 265 -6.95 6.01 26.95
CA SER A 265 -6.58 4.72 26.39
C SER A 265 -5.10 4.37 26.64
N LYS A 266 -4.72 3.17 26.21
CA LYS A 266 -3.34 2.70 26.19
C LYS A 266 -3.03 2.13 24.81
N LEU A 267 -1.84 2.42 24.31
CA LEU A 267 -1.29 1.74 23.13
C LEU A 267 -0.56 0.49 23.57
N TYR A 268 -0.77 -0.59 22.83
CA TYR A 268 -0.20 -1.90 23.12
C TYR A 268 0.85 -2.22 22.06
N PHE A 269 2.10 -2.29 22.48
CA PHE A 269 3.25 -2.67 21.66
C PHE A 269 3.74 -4.07 22.06
N PRO A 270 4.50 -4.77 21.20
CA PRO A 270 5.00 -6.12 21.50
C PRO A 270 5.82 -6.23 22.80
N PHE A 271 6.39 -5.12 23.30
CA PHE A 271 7.25 -5.08 24.48
C PHE A 271 6.85 -4.02 25.52
N GLY A 272 5.61 -3.52 25.50
CA GLY A 272 5.16 -2.55 26.50
C GLY A 272 3.82 -1.89 26.21
N THR A 273 3.31 -1.14 27.18
CA THR A 273 2.10 -0.32 27.01
C THR A 273 2.41 1.15 27.24
N LYS A 274 1.83 2.03 26.44
CA LYS A 274 2.00 3.50 26.56
C LYS A 274 0.65 4.16 26.85
N PRO A 275 0.48 4.92 27.94
CA PRO A 275 -0.75 5.65 28.19
C PRO A 275 -0.91 6.79 27.20
N VAL A 276 -2.11 6.96 26.65
CA VAL A 276 -2.43 8.04 25.71
C VAL A 276 -3.79 8.65 26.01
N LEU A 277 -3.94 9.93 25.68
CA LEU A 277 -5.19 10.66 25.79
C LEU A 277 -5.74 10.95 24.38
N GLY A 278 -6.75 10.19 23.97
CA GLY A 278 -7.48 10.44 22.73
C GLY A 278 -8.35 11.68 22.84
N LEU A 279 -8.44 12.46 21.77
CA LEU A 279 -9.22 13.67 21.66
C LEU A 279 -10.03 13.62 20.35
N SER A 280 -11.33 13.39 20.46
CA SER A 280 -12.30 13.51 19.35
C SER A 280 -12.82 14.95 19.32
N ILE A 281 -12.81 15.58 18.15
CA ILE A 281 -13.29 16.95 17.94
C ILE A 281 -14.21 16.98 16.74
N ALA A 282 -15.28 17.74 16.83
CA ALA A 282 -16.10 18.10 15.70
C ALA A 282 -16.32 19.62 15.71
N VAL A 283 -15.96 20.26 14.60
CA VAL A 283 -16.05 21.71 14.42
C VAL A 283 -16.93 22.01 13.22
N VAL A 284 -17.80 23.00 13.37
CA VAL A 284 -18.52 23.63 12.26
C VAL A 284 -17.69 24.80 11.76
N LEU A 285 -17.21 24.70 10.53
CA LEU A 285 -16.53 25.79 9.83
C LEU A 285 -17.57 26.65 9.14
N SER A 286 -17.49 27.97 9.34
CA SER A 286 -18.46 28.93 8.82
C SER A 286 -18.11 29.43 7.41
N ASP A 287 -16.86 29.27 7.00
CA ASP A 287 -16.32 29.72 5.72
C ASP A 287 -15.43 28.63 5.09
N ARG A 288 -15.45 28.51 3.76
CA ARG A 288 -14.60 27.56 2.99
C ARG A 288 -13.11 27.84 3.13
N TYR A 289 -12.76 29.04 3.58
CA TYR A 289 -11.39 29.47 3.83
C TYR A 289 -10.94 29.25 5.28
N GLU A 290 -11.80 28.71 6.15
CA GLU A 290 -11.38 28.38 7.52
C GLU A 290 -10.64 27.03 7.56
N THR A 291 -9.46 27.02 8.17
CA THR A 291 -8.66 25.82 8.42
C THR A 291 -8.59 25.49 9.90
N PHE A 292 -8.73 24.20 10.17
CA PHE A 292 -8.59 23.65 11.50
C PHE A 292 -7.87 22.30 11.39
N GLU A 293 -6.63 22.26 11.86
CA GLU A 293 -5.70 21.14 11.66
C GLU A 293 -5.11 20.65 13.00
N GLU A 294 -4.34 19.57 12.95
CA GLU A 294 -3.72 18.95 14.14
C GLU A 294 -2.80 19.92 14.91
N THR A 295 -2.12 20.81 14.21
CA THR A 295 -1.24 21.85 14.79
C THR A 295 -2.03 22.86 15.63
N HIS A 296 -3.23 23.22 15.20
CA HIS A 296 -4.13 24.12 15.93
C HIS A 296 -4.62 23.48 17.22
N ILE A 297 -4.94 22.19 17.18
CA ILE A 297 -5.38 21.42 18.35
C ILE A 297 -4.22 21.22 19.32
N LEU A 298 -3.04 20.83 18.83
CA LEU A 298 -1.85 20.67 19.66
C LEU A 298 -1.45 21.98 20.33
N GLY A 299 -1.46 23.10 19.58
CA GLY A 299 -1.18 24.42 20.14
C GLY A 299 -2.20 24.85 21.21
N ALA A 300 -3.47 24.48 21.06
CA ALA A 300 -4.51 24.74 22.06
C ALA A 300 -4.25 23.95 23.36
N VAL A 301 -3.83 22.70 23.26
CA VAL A 301 -3.51 21.86 24.41
C VAL A 301 -2.18 22.28 25.06
N GLN A 302 -1.14 22.55 24.26
CA GLN A 302 0.19 22.95 24.72
C GLN A 302 0.21 24.27 25.49
N LYS A 303 -0.76 25.15 25.24
CA LYS A 303 -0.95 26.36 26.05
C LYS A 303 -1.21 26.06 27.53
N PHE A 304 -1.82 24.92 27.84
CA PHE A 304 -2.17 24.51 29.20
C PHE A 304 -1.35 23.33 29.71
N VAL A 305 -0.81 22.51 28.80
CA VAL A 305 0.03 21.34 29.09
C VAL A 305 1.21 21.36 28.11
N SER A 306 2.25 22.13 28.43
CA SER A 306 3.37 22.48 27.53
C SER A 306 4.21 21.30 27.04
N ASP A 307 4.15 20.17 27.74
CA ASP A 307 4.85 18.92 27.43
C ASP A 307 3.99 17.94 26.60
N ALA A 308 2.76 18.31 26.23
CA ALA A 308 1.91 17.49 25.36
C ALA A 308 2.46 17.41 23.93
N GLN A 309 2.39 16.22 23.33
CA GLN A 309 2.77 15.89 21.96
C GLN A 309 1.74 14.97 21.31
N ILE A 310 1.62 15.04 19.98
CA ILE A 310 0.77 14.11 19.22
C ILE A 310 1.49 12.78 19.05
N VAL A 311 0.79 11.68 19.30
CA VAL A 311 1.24 10.33 18.98
C VAL A 311 1.31 10.18 17.45
N LYS A 312 2.48 9.85 16.89
CA LYS A 312 2.67 9.69 15.44
C LYS A 312 1.69 8.66 14.84
N GLY A 313 1.05 9.02 13.73
CA GLY A 313 0.07 8.17 13.04
C GLY A 313 -1.25 7.97 13.81
N SER A 314 -1.52 8.78 14.84
CA SER A 314 -2.79 8.75 15.59
C SER A 314 -3.87 9.68 15.04
N TYR A 315 -3.51 10.56 14.11
CA TYR A 315 -4.38 11.59 13.55
C TYR A 315 -5.15 11.08 12.33
N TYR A 316 -6.46 11.34 12.29
CA TYR A 316 -7.25 11.27 11.07
C TYR A 316 -8.32 12.35 11.06
N PHE A 317 -8.67 12.82 9.85
CA PHE A 317 -9.70 13.83 9.64
C PHE A 317 -10.76 13.31 8.67
N TYR A 318 -11.98 13.80 8.84
CA TYR A 318 -13.09 13.50 7.96
C TYR A 318 -13.95 14.74 7.76
N GLN A 319 -14.25 15.05 6.50
CA GLN A 319 -15.25 16.03 6.11
C GLN A 319 -16.04 15.43 4.94
N ALA A 320 -17.36 15.34 5.07
CA ALA A 320 -18.21 14.89 3.98
C ALA A 320 -18.37 16.02 2.95
N ASN A 321 -18.37 15.69 1.66
CA ASN A 321 -18.64 16.67 0.59
C ASN A 321 -19.97 17.39 0.87
N HIS A 322 -19.95 18.72 0.83
CA HIS A 322 -21.07 19.62 1.12
C HIS A 322 -21.55 19.73 2.58
N ASN A 323 -20.76 19.26 3.56
CA ASN A 323 -21.09 19.42 4.98
C ASN A 323 -20.09 20.39 5.67
N PRO A 324 -20.55 21.45 6.36
CA PRO A 324 -19.67 22.38 7.09
C PRO A 324 -19.00 21.77 8.33
N ILE A 325 -19.30 20.51 8.67
CA ILE A 325 -18.78 19.83 9.84
C ILE A 325 -17.49 19.09 9.50
N LYS A 326 -16.40 19.45 10.18
CA LYS A 326 -15.12 18.74 10.13
C LYS A 326 -14.94 17.92 11.41
N TYR A 327 -14.68 16.63 11.27
CA TYR A 327 -14.39 15.71 12.36
C TYR A 327 -12.90 15.41 12.40
N LEU A 328 -12.31 15.49 13.59
CA LEU A 328 -10.89 15.25 13.82
C LEU A 328 -10.73 14.32 15.01
N TYR A 329 -9.76 13.42 14.93
CA TYR A 329 -9.31 12.61 16.06
C TYR A 329 -7.80 12.61 16.10
N LEU A 330 -7.24 12.73 17.30
CA LEU A 330 -5.81 12.53 17.56
C LEU A 330 -5.58 11.99 18.97
N GLU A 331 -4.40 11.44 19.21
CA GLU A 331 -3.98 11.02 20.54
C GLU A 331 -2.79 11.84 21.02
N LEU A 332 -2.84 12.20 22.30
CA LEU A 332 -1.85 13.02 22.98
C LEU A 332 -1.07 12.18 23.99
N GLU A 333 0.22 12.47 24.09
CA GLU A 333 1.15 11.93 25.09
C GLU A 333 1.98 13.05 25.68
N LYS A 334 2.54 12.86 26.88
CA LYS A 334 3.50 13.79 27.46
C LYS A 334 4.93 13.39 27.06
N LYS A 335 5.82 14.37 26.91
CA LYS A 335 7.24 14.17 26.57
C LYS A 335 7.96 13.21 27.52
N ASP A 336 7.59 13.23 28.80
CA ASP A 336 8.16 12.38 29.85
C ASP A 336 7.54 10.97 29.89
N GLY A 337 6.53 10.70 29.07
CA GLY A 337 5.80 9.42 29.02
C GLY A 337 4.78 9.22 30.15
N SER A 338 4.57 10.23 31.01
CA SER A 338 3.59 10.16 32.11
C SER A 338 2.15 10.30 31.61
N PRO A 339 1.16 9.69 32.30
CA PRO A 339 -0.25 9.82 31.92
C PRO A 339 -0.81 11.20 32.27
N PHE A 340 -1.80 11.67 31.49
CA PHE A 340 -2.58 12.87 31.83
C PHE A 340 -3.43 12.66 33.10
N GLN A 341 -3.19 13.49 34.10
CA GLN A 341 -3.88 13.45 35.39
C GLN A 341 -5.36 13.82 35.26
N GLN A 342 -6.19 13.34 36.20
CA GLN A 342 -7.63 13.62 36.16
C GLN A 342 -7.95 15.11 36.32
N GLU A 343 -7.12 15.83 37.07
CA GLU A 343 -7.24 17.27 37.26
C GLU A 343 -6.93 18.05 35.99
N GLU A 344 -5.87 17.66 35.26
CA GLU A 344 -5.51 18.24 33.96
C GLU A 344 -6.62 18.06 32.94
N ILE A 345 -7.21 16.86 32.87
CA ILE A 345 -8.33 16.59 31.95
C ILE A 345 -9.58 17.38 32.34
N ARG A 346 -9.88 17.50 33.64
CA ARG A 346 -11.01 18.34 34.12
C ARG A 346 -10.78 19.81 33.78
N PHE A 347 -9.54 20.29 33.90
CA PHE A 347 -9.17 21.65 33.55
C PHE A 347 -9.29 21.89 32.04
N LEU A 348 -8.70 21.02 31.21
CA LEU A 348 -8.80 21.08 29.75
C LEU A 348 -10.27 21.07 29.29
N ASN A 349 -11.13 20.25 29.89
CA ASN A 349 -12.57 20.24 29.54
C ASN A 349 -13.28 21.60 29.75
N ARG A 350 -12.82 22.42 30.71
CA ARG A 350 -13.41 23.74 30.98
C ARG A 350 -12.93 24.81 30.01
N VAL A 351 -11.64 24.78 29.65
CA VAL A 351 -10.98 25.92 28.98
C VAL A 351 -10.76 25.68 27.48
N LEU A 352 -10.60 24.42 27.05
CA LEU A 352 -10.20 24.08 25.68
C LEU A 352 -11.23 24.49 24.63
N ARG A 353 -12.53 24.53 24.95
CA ARG A 353 -13.59 24.89 23.99
C ARG A 353 -13.37 26.26 23.37
N GLU A 354 -13.14 27.27 24.20
CA GLU A 354 -12.95 28.65 23.75
C GLU A 354 -11.58 28.85 23.10
N GLU A 355 -10.56 28.11 23.55
CA GLU A 355 -9.24 28.15 22.92
C GLU A 355 -9.24 27.54 21.51
N LEU A 356 -9.93 26.41 21.30
CA LEU A 356 -10.06 25.79 19.98
C LEU A 356 -10.80 26.71 19.00
N LYS A 357 -11.86 27.40 19.44
CA LYS A 357 -12.57 28.39 18.62
C LYS A 357 -11.67 29.56 18.17
N LYS A 358 -10.78 30.02 19.05
CA LYS A 358 -9.84 31.12 18.75
C LYS A 358 -8.73 30.73 17.77
N ARG A 359 -8.47 29.43 17.60
CA ARG A 359 -7.40 28.88 16.75
C ARG A 359 -7.89 28.34 15.42
N ILE A 360 -9.17 28.55 15.09
CA ILE A 360 -9.65 28.36 13.72
C ILE A 360 -9.02 29.47 12.88
N GLU A 361 -8.08 29.09 12.03
CA GLU A 361 -7.41 30.01 11.13
C GLU A 361 -8.33 30.27 9.94
N ARG A 362 -8.26 31.48 9.38
CA ARG A 362 -8.87 31.79 8.09
C ARG A 362 -7.72 31.96 7.11
N LEU A 363 -7.55 31.00 6.21
CA LEU A 363 -6.66 31.15 5.07
C LEU A 363 -7.11 32.38 4.29
N ILE A 364 -6.27 33.41 4.30
CA ILE A 364 -6.36 34.44 3.27
C ILE A 364 -5.86 33.75 2.01
N PRO A 365 -6.71 33.52 0.99
CA PRO A 365 -6.20 32.96 -0.26
C PRO A 365 -5.02 33.84 -0.73
N SER A 366 -3.92 33.20 -1.10
CA SER A 366 -2.82 33.86 -1.80
C SER A 366 -3.37 34.33 -3.15
N VAL A 367 -3.85 35.57 -3.20
CA VAL A 367 -4.34 36.23 -4.41
C VAL A 367 -3.20 37.13 -4.90
N PHE A 368 -2.26 36.64 -5.70
CA PHE A 368 -2.40 36.72 -7.16
C PHE A 368 -3.86 36.74 -7.61
N MET A 369 -4.29 37.89 -8.12
CA MET A 369 -5.63 38.18 -8.62
C MET A 369 -6.25 37.01 -9.39
N ILE A 370 -7.17 36.28 -8.75
CA ILE A 370 -8.07 35.32 -9.44
C ILE A 370 -9.30 36.07 -9.99
N ARG A 371 -9.53 37.32 -9.58
CA ARG A 371 -10.53 38.19 -10.21
C ARG A 371 -9.79 39.25 -11.00
N ASN A 372 -9.93 39.20 -12.33
CA ASN A 372 -9.59 40.33 -13.17
C ASN A 372 -10.64 41.43 -12.91
N GLU A 373 -10.53 42.14 -11.78
CA GLU A 373 -11.43 43.24 -11.41
C GLU A 373 -11.41 44.33 -12.49
N GLU A 374 -10.29 44.47 -13.20
CA GLU A 374 -10.20 45.33 -14.38
C GLU A 374 -11.16 44.87 -15.49
N GLU A 375 -11.32 43.55 -15.70
CA GLU A 375 -12.23 43.00 -16.71
C GLU A 375 -13.69 43.12 -16.30
N VAL A 376 -14.02 42.87 -15.04
CA VAL A 376 -15.38 43.10 -14.51
C VAL A 376 -15.74 44.58 -14.65
N MET A 377 -14.85 45.49 -14.28
CA MET A 377 -15.07 46.93 -14.41
C MET A 377 -15.16 47.37 -15.88
N ARG A 378 -14.30 46.83 -16.75
CA ARG A 378 -14.34 47.07 -18.19
C ARG A 378 -15.67 46.62 -18.79
N ASN A 379 -16.16 45.44 -18.43
CA ASN A 379 -17.43 44.90 -18.92
C ASN A 379 -18.63 45.73 -18.44
N ILE A 380 -18.62 46.20 -17.18
CA ILE A 380 -19.63 47.11 -16.66
C ILE A 380 -19.64 48.44 -17.43
N LEU A 381 -18.47 49.00 -17.71
CA LEU A 381 -18.35 50.23 -18.50
C LEU A 381 -18.85 50.04 -19.94
N LEU A 382 -18.53 48.90 -20.57
CA LEU A 382 -19.02 48.55 -21.91
C LEU A 382 -20.56 48.46 -21.93
N LEU A 383 -21.16 47.70 -21.01
CA LEU A 383 -22.62 47.58 -20.92
C LEU A 383 -23.30 48.92 -20.61
N SER A 384 -22.67 49.78 -19.81
CA SER A 384 -23.18 51.13 -19.52
C SER A 384 -23.20 52.03 -20.76
N GLN A 385 -22.25 51.89 -21.68
CA GLN A 385 -22.19 52.70 -22.92
C GLN A 385 -23.34 52.39 -23.89
N GLU A 386 -23.90 51.18 -23.82
CA GLU A 386 -25.03 50.75 -24.64
C GLU A 386 -26.38 51.33 -24.20
N LEU A 387 -26.48 51.84 -22.96
CA LEU A 387 -27.69 52.50 -22.44
C LEU A 387 -27.65 54.01 -22.70
N LYS A 388 -28.34 54.49 -23.73
CA LYS A 388 -28.35 55.90 -24.15
C LYS A 388 -29.68 56.60 -23.87
N TYR A 389 -30.78 55.86 -23.88
CA TYR A 389 -32.14 56.37 -23.71
C TYR A 389 -32.86 55.74 -22.50
N LEU A 390 -33.94 56.40 -22.06
CA LEU A 390 -34.79 55.94 -20.95
C LEU A 390 -35.61 54.67 -21.27
N SER A 391 -35.74 54.35 -22.55
CA SER A 391 -36.47 53.19 -23.08
C SER A 391 -35.56 51.99 -23.40
N ASP A 392 -34.25 52.11 -23.22
CA ASP A 392 -33.33 51.01 -23.56
C ASP A 392 -33.51 49.84 -22.59
N LEU A 393 -33.51 48.62 -23.15
CA LEU A 393 -33.60 47.38 -22.39
C LEU A 393 -32.36 47.19 -21.50
N PRO A 394 -32.50 46.56 -20.32
CA PRO A 394 -31.36 46.14 -19.50
C PRO A 394 -30.35 45.32 -20.31
N GLN A 395 -29.06 45.65 -20.13
CA GLN A 395 -27.96 44.95 -20.80
C GLN A 395 -27.37 43.92 -19.85
N VAL A 396 -27.18 42.69 -20.34
CA VAL A 396 -26.75 41.55 -19.52
C VAL A 396 -25.53 40.87 -20.13
N MET A 397 -24.55 40.52 -19.29
CA MET A 397 -23.52 39.52 -19.61
C MET A 397 -23.62 38.35 -18.64
N ILE A 398 -23.57 37.12 -19.17
CA ILE A 398 -23.66 35.88 -18.39
C ILE A 398 -22.40 35.05 -18.63
N ASN A 399 -21.65 34.79 -17.56
CA ASN A 399 -20.40 34.03 -17.60
C ASN A 399 -20.49 32.82 -16.67
N PHE A 400 -20.11 31.64 -17.15
CA PHE A 400 -19.99 30.46 -16.30
C PHE A 400 -18.77 30.60 -15.38
N GLU A 401 -18.94 30.28 -14.10
CA GLU A 401 -17.87 30.38 -13.12
C GLU A 401 -17.34 29.00 -12.71
N LYS A 402 -18.24 28.11 -12.27
CA LYS A 402 -17.87 26.78 -11.75
C LYS A 402 -19.07 25.84 -11.61
N GLN A 403 -18.80 24.55 -11.45
CA GLN A 403 -19.78 23.52 -11.08
C GLN A 403 -19.42 22.98 -9.68
N GLU A 404 -20.39 22.92 -8.78
CA GLU A 404 -20.18 22.45 -7.41
C GLU A 404 -21.43 21.72 -6.90
N GLY A 405 -21.29 20.47 -6.43
CA GLY A 405 -22.36 19.75 -5.72
C GLY A 405 -23.63 19.43 -6.51
N GLY A 406 -23.53 19.32 -7.83
CA GLY A 406 -24.70 19.13 -8.70
C GLY A 406 -25.38 20.43 -9.11
N ASP A 407 -24.81 21.59 -8.75
CA ASP A 407 -25.25 22.91 -9.18
C ASP A 407 -24.22 23.57 -10.11
N LEU A 408 -24.70 24.44 -11.00
CA LEU A 408 -23.89 25.29 -11.89
C LEU A 408 -23.98 26.74 -11.43
N PHE A 409 -22.82 27.40 -11.35
CA PHE A 409 -22.68 28.79 -10.92
C PHE A 409 -22.37 29.69 -12.12
N PHE A 410 -23.19 30.72 -12.30
CA PHE A 410 -23.01 31.75 -13.32
C PHE A 410 -22.84 33.11 -12.66
N THR A 411 -21.80 33.85 -13.05
CA THR A 411 -21.68 35.28 -12.77
C THR A 411 -22.50 36.05 -13.80
N VAL A 412 -23.43 36.87 -13.32
CA VAL A 412 -24.31 37.69 -14.15
C VAL A 412 -24.07 39.16 -13.84
N LEU A 413 -23.78 39.94 -14.89
CA LEU A 413 -23.68 41.38 -14.83
C LEU A 413 -24.90 41.98 -15.52
N VAL A 414 -25.66 42.81 -14.82
CA VAL A 414 -26.83 43.51 -15.35
C VAL A 414 -26.63 45.00 -15.19
N VAL A 415 -26.71 45.76 -16.28
CA VAL A 415 -26.76 47.22 -16.23
C VAL A 415 -28.12 47.69 -16.73
N ARG A 416 -28.81 48.52 -15.93
CA ARG A 416 -30.14 49.07 -16.26
C ARG A 416 -30.29 50.53 -15.83
N VAL A 417 -31.31 51.20 -16.34
CA VAL A 417 -31.67 52.58 -15.96
C VAL A 417 -32.73 52.52 -14.87
N LEU A 418 -32.44 53.04 -13.68
CA LEU A 418 -33.37 53.00 -12.54
C LEU A 418 -34.40 54.14 -12.64
N LYS A 419 -35.69 53.81 -12.71
CA LYS A 419 -36.83 54.75 -12.69
C LYS A 419 -37.33 54.96 -11.25
N LYS A 420 -38.03 56.08 -10.99
CA LYS A 420 -38.52 56.50 -9.65
C LYS A 420 -39.38 55.47 -8.89
N HIS A 421 -39.92 54.46 -9.56
CA HIS A 421 -40.77 53.41 -8.97
C HIS A 421 -40.18 52.00 -9.13
N ASP A 422 -38.93 51.86 -9.59
CA ASP A 422 -38.32 50.55 -9.78
C ASP A 422 -37.89 49.94 -8.44
N SER A 423 -38.19 48.66 -8.25
CA SER A 423 -37.73 47.90 -7.10
C SER A 423 -36.24 47.54 -7.24
N LEU A 424 -35.54 47.48 -6.12
CA LEU A 424 -34.18 46.93 -6.04
C LEU A 424 -34.18 45.50 -6.58
N LEU A 425 -33.13 45.13 -7.31
CA LEU A 425 -33.00 43.82 -7.96
C LEU A 425 -33.17 42.67 -6.95
N GLU A 426 -32.63 42.82 -5.75
CA GLU A 426 -32.78 41.86 -4.65
C GLU A 426 -34.25 41.59 -4.27
N LYS A 427 -35.14 42.59 -4.39
CA LYS A 427 -36.58 42.41 -4.14
C LYS A 427 -37.30 41.74 -5.31
N LEU A 428 -36.80 41.89 -6.53
CA LEU A 428 -37.35 41.23 -7.73
C LEU A 428 -37.06 39.73 -7.71
N PHE A 429 -35.90 39.32 -7.19
CA PHE A 429 -35.55 37.90 -6.99
C PHE A 429 -36.05 37.31 -5.65
N GLN A 430 -36.63 38.12 -4.75
CA GLN A 430 -37.25 37.63 -3.50
C GLN A 430 -38.65 37.04 -3.72
N PHE A 431 -39.32 37.40 -4.82
CA PHE A 431 -40.54 36.75 -5.26
C PHE A 431 -40.16 35.63 -6.24
N GLU A 432 -40.14 34.39 -5.75
CA GLU A 432 -40.94 33.27 -6.31
C GLU A 432 -40.33 31.87 -6.18
N LYS A 433 -41.27 30.93 -6.21
CA LYS A 433 -41.13 29.48 -6.42
C LYS A 433 -40.18 29.18 -7.59
N GLY A 434 -39.01 28.61 -7.33
CA GLY A 434 -38.16 28.08 -8.41
C GLY A 434 -36.87 27.41 -7.95
N ASN A 435 -36.42 26.41 -8.71
CA ASN A 435 -35.18 25.65 -8.52
C ASN A 435 -33.93 26.48 -8.92
N PHE A 436 -33.67 27.61 -8.27
CA PHE A 436 -32.41 28.36 -8.43
C PHE A 436 -32.09 29.16 -7.17
N ARG A 437 -30.83 29.59 -7.02
CA ARG A 437 -30.36 30.39 -5.87
C ARG A 437 -29.64 31.64 -6.36
N PHE A 438 -30.16 32.80 -5.96
CA PHE A 438 -29.56 34.11 -6.23
C PHE A 438 -28.61 34.50 -5.08
N ILE A 439 -27.39 34.89 -5.42
CA ILE A 439 -26.37 35.33 -4.46
C ILE A 439 -25.88 36.71 -4.92
N PRO A 440 -26.28 37.81 -4.25
CA PRO A 440 -25.80 39.14 -4.61
C PRO A 440 -24.29 39.28 -4.35
N ASP A 441 -23.55 39.93 -5.25
CA ASP A 441 -22.13 40.28 -5.05
C ASP A 441 -21.99 41.77 -4.76
N ARG A 442 -22.39 42.64 -5.71
CA ARG A 442 -22.32 44.09 -5.54
C ARG A 442 -23.29 44.85 -6.44
N VAL A 443 -23.67 46.04 -5.97
CA VAL A 443 -24.47 47.02 -6.73
C VAL A 443 -23.69 48.33 -6.78
N GLN A 444 -23.57 48.92 -7.97
CA GLN A 444 -22.86 50.19 -8.15
C GLN A 444 -23.59 51.10 -9.15
N ASN A 445 -23.48 52.40 -8.93
CA ASN A 445 -23.97 53.42 -9.86
C ASN A 445 -22.88 53.77 -10.87
N VAL A 446 -23.18 53.63 -12.16
CA VAL A 446 -22.22 53.75 -13.26
C VAL A 446 -22.52 54.92 -14.20
N GLY A 447 -23.22 55.94 -13.66
CA GLY A 447 -23.52 57.20 -14.34
C GLY A 447 -25.00 57.54 -14.36
N TYR A 448 -25.37 58.60 -15.08
CA TYR A 448 -26.75 59.09 -15.13
C TYR A 448 -27.22 59.34 -16.56
N ILE A 449 -28.47 59.00 -16.84
CA ILE A 449 -29.18 59.47 -18.03
C ILE A 449 -29.89 60.79 -17.69
N ARG A 450 -29.61 61.83 -18.49
CA ARG A 450 -30.16 63.19 -18.36
C ARG A 450 -30.00 63.80 -16.94
N LYS A 451 -28.92 63.45 -16.23
CA LYS A 451 -28.61 63.90 -14.84
C LYS A 451 -29.69 63.60 -13.79
N LYS A 452 -30.69 62.77 -14.08
CA LYS A 452 -31.83 62.50 -13.17
C LYS A 452 -32.07 61.01 -12.89
N ASN A 453 -31.73 60.12 -13.82
CA ASN A 453 -31.98 58.67 -13.67
C ASN A 453 -30.63 57.94 -13.62
N PRO A 454 -30.26 57.30 -12.49
CA PRO A 454 -28.99 56.60 -12.38
C PRO A 454 -28.99 55.30 -13.20
N LYS A 455 -27.83 54.95 -13.73
CA LYS A 455 -27.54 53.63 -14.30
C LYS A 455 -27.05 52.73 -13.18
N GLU A 456 -27.81 51.70 -12.87
CA GLU A 456 -27.50 50.72 -11.85
C GLU A 456 -26.83 49.51 -12.51
N ALA A 457 -25.60 49.21 -12.11
CA ALA A 457 -24.91 47.97 -12.46
C ALA A 457 -24.95 47.01 -11.27
N ASN A 458 -25.48 45.82 -11.50
CA ASN A 458 -25.57 44.74 -10.53
C ASN A 458 -24.66 43.60 -10.99
N VAL A 459 -23.84 43.09 -10.08
CA VAL A 459 -23.11 41.83 -10.25
C VAL A 459 -23.63 40.86 -9.20
N PHE A 460 -24.02 39.67 -9.65
CA PHE A 460 -24.54 38.63 -8.78
C PHE A 460 -24.28 37.26 -9.39
N HIS A 461 -24.41 36.23 -8.55
CA HIS A 461 -24.31 34.84 -8.98
C HIS A 461 -25.70 34.21 -9.02
N LEU A 462 -25.97 33.49 -10.12
CA LEU A 462 -27.11 32.59 -10.24
C LEU A 462 -26.62 31.14 -10.19
N CYS A 463 -27.19 30.39 -9.27
CA CYS A 463 -26.91 28.98 -9.06
C CYS A 463 -28.12 28.17 -9.52
N ILE A 464 -27.94 27.30 -10.51
CA ILE A 464 -29.00 26.43 -11.06
C ILE A 464 -28.63 24.96 -10.89
N PRO A 465 -29.56 24.07 -10.51
CA PRO A 465 -29.29 22.65 -10.37
C PRO A 465 -29.16 21.96 -11.73
N ILE A 466 -28.31 20.93 -11.75
CA ILE A 466 -28.12 20.03 -12.88
C ILE A 466 -29.28 19.06 -12.93
N ASP A 467 -30.20 19.29 -13.87
CA ASP A 467 -31.32 18.41 -14.14
C ASP A 467 -31.24 17.82 -15.56
N ARG A 468 -32.15 16.89 -15.89
CA ARG A 468 -32.19 16.25 -17.21
C ARG A 468 -32.37 17.23 -18.38
N SER A 469 -32.89 18.44 -18.14
CA SER A 469 -33.10 19.42 -19.21
C SER A 469 -31.81 20.10 -19.67
N ILE A 470 -30.75 20.06 -18.85
CA ILE A 470 -29.46 20.69 -19.16
C ILE A 470 -28.31 19.67 -19.28
N LEU A 471 -28.61 18.37 -19.30
CA LEU A 471 -27.65 17.28 -19.49
C LEU A 471 -27.66 16.76 -20.93
N ARG A 472 -26.50 16.40 -21.46
CA ARG A 472 -26.33 15.62 -22.69
C ARG A 472 -26.64 14.14 -22.45
N THR A 473 -26.76 13.37 -23.51
CA THR A 473 -26.97 11.90 -23.48
C THR A 473 -25.88 11.15 -22.72
N ASN A 474 -24.64 11.64 -22.74
CA ASN A 474 -23.50 11.11 -21.97
C ASN A 474 -23.42 11.62 -20.51
N SER A 475 -24.49 12.26 -20.01
CA SER A 475 -24.54 12.87 -18.66
C SER A 475 -23.57 14.05 -18.43
N SER A 476 -22.96 14.61 -19.48
CA SER A 476 -22.21 15.87 -19.38
C SER A 476 -23.14 17.09 -19.40
N VAL A 477 -22.71 18.21 -18.83
CA VAL A 477 -23.50 19.45 -18.76
C VAL A 477 -23.50 20.17 -20.10
N ASN A 478 -24.69 20.49 -20.62
CA ASN A 478 -24.88 21.36 -21.77
C ASN A 478 -24.94 22.83 -21.31
N PHE A 479 -23.81 23.53 -21.39
CA PHE A 479 -23.69 24.92 -20.97
C PHE A 479 -24.59 25.90 -21.73
N TYR A 480 -24.97 25.57 -22.97
CA TYR A 480 -25.91 26.38 -23.74
C TYR A 480 -27.30 26.35 -23.10
N LEU A 481 -27.83 25.15 -22.83
CA LEU A 481 -29.14 24.97 -22.19
C LEU A 481 -29.14 25.52 -20.76
N ALA A 482 -28.04 25.32 -20.03
CA ALA A 482 -27.85 25.91 -18.71
C ALA A 482 -27.91 27.45 -18.75
N ARG A 483 -27.25 28.07 -19.72
CA ARG A 483 -27.26 29.53 -19.91
C ARG A 483 -28.61 30.06 -20.38
N GLN A 484 -29.33 29.34 -21.23
CA GLN A 484 -30.70 29.68 -21.63
C GLN A 484 -31.64 29.70 -20.42
N LYS A 485 -31.47 28.77 -19.49
CA LYS A 485 -32.20 28.74 -18.22
C LYS A 485 -31.88 29.96 -17.34
N VAL A 486 -30.63 30.43 -17.35
CA VAL A 486 -30.25 31.69 -16.68
C VAL A 486 -30.94 32.87 -17.34
N ILE A 487 -30.98 32.95 -18.68
CA ILE A 487 -31.67 34.03 -19.40
C ILE A 487 -33.17 34.03 -19.10
N SER A 488 -33.83 32.86 -19.11
CA SER A 488 -35.26 32.80 -18.81
C SER A 488 -35.58 33.32 -17.41
N ILE A 489 -34.73 33.01 -16.42
CA ILE A 489 -34.84 33.54 -15.05
C ILE A 489 -34.68 35.07 -15.04
N LEU A 490 -33.76 35.62 -15.84
CA LEU A 490 -33.56 37.07 -15.93
C LEU A 490 -34.73 37.78 -16.63
N ILE A 491 -35.31 37.17 -17.66
CA ILE A 491 -36.47 37.72 -18.38
C ILE A 491 -37.70 37.74 -17.47
N GLU A 492 -37.89 36.68 -16.69
CA GLU A 492 -38.98 36.59 -15.71
C GLU A 492 -38.86 37.68 -14.63
N ALA A 493 -37.64 37.95 -14.15
CA ALA A 493 -37.40 38.94 -13.10
C ALA A 493 -37.36 40.41 -13.59
N LEU A 494 -36.89 40.66 -14.81
CA LEU A 494 -36.59 42.02 -15.31
C LEU A 494 -37.41 42.45 -16.53
N GLY A 495 -38.21 41.54 -17.10
CA GLY A 495 -38.82 41.72 -18.42
C GLY A 495 -37.81 41.49 -19.55
N GLU A 496 -38.05 42.05 -20.73
CA GLU A 496 -37.13 41.89 -21.86
C GLU A 496 -35.72 42.41 -21.53
N VAL A 497 -34.70 41.60 -21.77
CA VAL A 497 -33.28 41.94 -21.57
C VAL A 497 -32.47 41.70 -22.84
N ARG A 498 -31.41 42.49 -23.05
CA ARG A 498 -30.47 42.28 -24.15
C ARG A 498 -29.24 41.53 -23.64
N ASP A 499 -29.02 40.35 -24.20
CA ASP A 499 -27.86 39.51 -23.90
C ASP A 499 -26.66 39.88 -24.79
N TYR A 500 -25.66 40.51 -24.19
CA TYR A 500 -24.51 41.06 -24.90
C TYR A 500 -23.54 39.99 -25.39
N ASN A 501 -23.34 38.88 -24.66
CA ASN A 501 -22.41 37.80 -25.05
C ASN A 501 -23.11 36.53 -25.61
N GLY A 502 -24.43 36.52 -25.74
CA GLY A 502 -25.20 35.36 -26.24
C GLY A 502 -25.13 35.10 -27.75
N GLY A 503 -24.85 36.12 -28.56
CA GLY A 503 -24.95 36.01 -30.03
C GLY A 503 -23.95 35.03 -30.67
N MET A 504 -22.74 34.90 -30.13
CA MET A 504 -21.76 33.91 -30.60
C MET A 504 -22.14 32.49 -30.20
N ILE A 505 -22.64 32.30 -28.99
CA ILE A 505 -23.02 30.99 -28.44
C ILE A 505 -24.25 30.42 -29.17
N LEU A 506 -25.19 31.27 -29.57
CA LEU A 506 -26.31 30.90 -30.45
C LEU A 506 -25.81 30.39 -31.81
N LYS A 507 -24.91 31.13 -32.46
CA LYS A 507 -24.31 30.71 -33.74
C LYS A 507 -23.51 29.40 -33.62
N GLN A 508 -22.81 29.19 -32.51
CA GLN A 508 -22.14 27.91 -32.21
C GLN A 508 -23.15 26.76 -32.12
N GLY A 509 -24.26 26.97 -31.41
CA GLY A 509 -25.31 25.96 -31.26
C GLY A 509 -26.03 25.63 -32.58
N GLU A 510 -26.27 26.64 -33.41
CA GLU A 510 -26.83 26.49 -34.76
C GLU A 510 -25.87 25.70 -35.66
N LEU A 511 -24.59 26.09 -35.71
CA LEU A 511 -23.58 25.42 -36.53
C LEU A 511 -23.34 23.98 -36.07
N PHE A 512 -23.28 23.73 -34.76
CA PHE A 512 -23.15 22.38 -34.22
C PHE A 512 -24.36 21.50 -34.57
N SER A 513 -25.58 22.04 -34.50
CA SER A 513 -26.80 21.31 -34.89
C SER A 513 -26.78 20.96 -36.38
N GLN A 514 -26.46 21.93 -37.24
CA GLN A 514 -26.31 21.71 -38.69
C GLN A 514 -25.19 20.71 -39.00
N PHE A 515 -24.08 20.76 -38.27
CA PHE A 515 -22.98 19.82 -38.36
C PHE A 515 -23.41 18.40 -37.96
N LYS A 516 -24.13 18.25 -36.86
CA LYS A 516 -24.67 16.96 -36.40
C LYS A 516 -25.68 16.37 -37.40
N GLU A 517 -26.59 17.20 -37.93
CA GLU A 517 -27.55 16.79 -38.96
C GLU A 517 -26.85 16.28 -40.23
N ALA A 518 -25.76 16.90 -40.65
CA ALA A 518 -25.01 16.51 -41.84
C ALA A 518 -24.42 15.08 -41.78
N PHE A 519 -24.32 14.47 -40.58
CA PHE A 519 -23.81 13.12 -40.36
C PHE A 519 -24.85 12.14 -39.78
N SER A 520 -26.07 12.60 -39.49
CA SER A 520 -27.13 11.81 -38.85
C SER A 520 -27.70 10.66 -39.70
N GLY A 521 -27.29 10.52 -40.96
CA GLY A 521 -27.69 9.44 -41.87
C GLY A 521 -26.67 8.31 -42.08
N ASN A 522 -25.45 8.40 -41.51
CA ASN A 522 -24.44 7.34 -41.62
C ASN A 522 -24.39 6.50 -40.33
N GLU A 523 -24.71 5.21 -40.44
CA GLU A 523 -24.67 4.22 -39.34
C GLU A 523 -23.27 4.06 -38.69
N SER A 524 -22.23 4.65 -39.27
CA SER A 524 -20.82 4.55 -38.84
C SER A 524 -20.28 5.74 -38.05
N SER A 525 -21.07 6.79 -37.80
CA SER A 525 -20.56 8.00 -37.13
C SER A 525 -20.62 7.89 -35.60
N ASP A 526 -19.46 7.70 -34.96
CA ASP A 526 -19.34 7.75 -33.51
C ASP A 526 -19.71 9.15 -33.00
N GLN A 527 -20.85 9.24 -32.31
CA GLN A 527 -21.38 10.51 -31.78
C GLN A 527 -20.44 11.15 -30.77
N GLU A 528 -19.66 10.35 -30.03
CA GLU A 528 -18.69 10.86 -29.06
C GLU A 528 -17.51 11.51 -29.77
N LEU A 529 -16.98 10.88 -30.83
CA LEU A 529 -15.92 11.45 -31.65
C LEU A 529 -16.36 12.75 -32.34
N LEU A 530 -17.60 12.79 -32.86
CA LEU A 530 -18.18 13.97 -33.51
C LEU A 530 -18.29 15.16 -32.55
N GLU A 531 -18.78 14.92 -31.34
CA GLU A 531 -18.90 15.94 -30.30
C GLU A 531 -17.51 16.42 -29.84
N ASN A 532 -16.60 15.50 -29.53
CA ASN A 532 -15.24 15.84 -29.08
C ASN A 532 -14.44 16.59 -30.16
N PHE A 533 -14.65 16.25 -31.44
CA PHE A 533 -14.07 16.97 -32.57
C PHE A 533 -14.53 18.42 -32.62
N PHE A 534 -15.84 18.67 -32.62
CA PHE A 534 -16.37 20.03 -32.76
C PHE A 534 -15.94 20.93 -31.59
N PHE A 535 -16.03 20.43 -30.35
CA PHE A 535 -15.68 21.24 -29.18
C PHE A 535 -14.17 21.38 -28.93
N SER A 536 -13.33 20.64 -29.66
CA SER A 536 -11.86 20.81 -29.61
C SER A 536 -11.32 21.82 -30.63
N LEU A 537 -12.19 22.44 -31.45
CA LEU A 537 -11.77 23.46 -32.41
C LEU A 537 -11.15 24.68 -31.72
N THR A 538 -9.99 25.09 -32.21
CA THR A 538 -9.23 26.25 -31.74
C THR A 538 -8.81 27.14 -32.92
N PRO A 539 -8.89 28.46 -32.79
CA PRO A 539 -9.40 29.21 -31.63
C PRO A 539 -10.93 29.08 -31.49
N ILE A 540 -11.50 29.38 -30.31
CA ILE A 540 -12.90 29.03 -29.97
C ILE A 540 -13.93 29.71 -30.88
N GLU A 541 -13.58 30.84 -31.48
CA GLU A 541 -14.39 31.58 -32.44
C GLU A 541 -14.69 30.75 -33.69
N SER A 542 -13.80 29.82 -34.05
CA SER A 542 -13.97 28.92 -35.19
C SER A 542 -15.19 28.01 -35.05
N GLN A 543 -15.63 27.73 -33.82
CA GLN A 543 -16.87 26.99 -33.54
C GLN A 543 -18.14 27.77 -33.96
N ALA A 544 -18.02 29.06 -34.28
CA ALA A 544 -19.11 29.92 -34.74
C ALA A 544 -18.91 30.44 -36.17
N THR A 545 -17.67 30.48 -36.66
CA THR A 545 -17.30 31.18 -37.91
C THR A 545 -16.84 30.25 -39.03
N THR A 546 -16.39 29.03 -38.72
CA THR A 546 -16.00 28.08 -39.76
C THR A 546 -17.23 27.54 -40.48
N SER A 547 -17.20 27.49 -41.81
CA SER A 547 -18.36 27.02 -42.58
C SER A 547 -18.53 25.49 -42.46
N LEU A 548 -19.78 25.05 -42.57
CA LEU A 548 -20.19 23.64 -42.45
C LEU A 548 -19.43 22.72 -43.41
N THR A 549 -19.11 23.21 -44.61
CA THR A 549 -18.45 22.41 -45.67
C THR A 549 -17.01 22.04 -45.30
N GLU A 550 -16.26 22.98 -44.72
CA GLU A 550 -14.88 22.75 -44.28
C GLU A 550 -14.85 21.83 -43.06
N LEU A 551 -15.75 22.04 -42.09
CA LEU A 551 -15.88 21.16 -40.92
C LEU A 551 -16.19 19.72 -41.33
N LYS A 552 -17.13 19.53 -42.26
CA LYS A 552 -17.47 18.21 -42.81
C LYS A 552 -16.25 17.52 -43.41
N THR A 553 -15.49 18.26 -44.22
CA THR A 553 -14.31 17.73 -44.92
C THR A 553 -13.21 17.30 -43.94
N LEU A 554 -12.96 18.07 -42.88
CA LEU A 554 -11.96 17.71 -41.87
C LEU A 554 -12.42 16.54 -41.00
N PHE A 555 -13.72 16.46 -40.68
CA PHE A 555 -14.24 15.34 -39.89
C PHE A 555 -14.23 14.02 -40.65
N GLU A 556 -14.56 14.02 -41.94
CA GLU A 556 -14.39 12.85 -42.83
C GLU A 556 -12.93 12.37 -42.84
N LEU A 557 -11.97 13.29 -42.89
CA LEU A 557 -10.55 12.97 -42.74
C LEU A 557 -10.20 12.36 -41.38
N CYS A 558 -10.90 12.75 -40.31
CA CYS A 558 -10.72 12.15 -38.98
C CYS A 558 -11.24 10.72 -38.96
N LEU A 559 -12.42 10.45 -39.54
CA LEU A 559 -12.98 9.10 -39.65
C LEU A 559 -12.06 8.19 -40.46
N ASP A 560 -11.57 8.63 -41.62
CA ASP A 560 -10.57 7.92 -42.42
C ASP A 560 -9.33 7.55 -41.58
N ALA A 561 -8.87 8.48 -40.73
CA ALA A 561 -7.71 8.26 -39.88
C ALA A 561 -7.98 7.23 -38.78
N THR A 562 -9.22 7.12 -38.28
CA THR A 562 -9.60 6.14 -37.24
C THR A 562 -9.60 4.69 -37.72
N GLU A 563 -9.84 4.46 -39.02
CA GLU A 563 -9.82 3.12 -39.62
C GLU A 563 -8.41 2.55 -39.81
N GLN A 564 -7.37 3.38 -39.67
CA GLN A 564 -5.97 2.97 -39.87
C GLN A 564 -5.40 2.28 -38.62
N ASP A 565 -4.75 1.13 -38.79
CA ASP A 565 -4.16 0.41 -37.66
C ASP A 565 -2.79 0.99 -37.26
N LEU A 566 -2.67 1.39 -35.98
CA LEU A 566 -1.45 1.95 -35.39
C LEU A 566 -0.95 1.03 -34.28
N THR A 567 -0.38 -0.13 -34.63
CA THR A 567 0.10 -1.10 -33.63
C THR A 567 1.38 -0.65 -32.92
N LYS A 568 2.38 -0.15 -33.66
CA LYS A 568 3.73 0.16 -33.13
C LYS A 568 3.89 1.56 -32.52
N ARG A 569 4.67 1.72 -31.45
CA ARG A 569 5.05 3.03 -30.90
C ARG A 569 5.85 3.83 -31.94
N GLY A 570 5.51 5.10 -32.15
CA GLY A 570 6.12 5.95 -33.20
C GLY A 570 5.49 5.83 -34.59
N SER A 571 4.55 4.89 -34.79
CA SER A 571 3.72 4.91 -36.00
C SER A 571 2.76 6.09 -35.95
N PHE A 572 2.47 6.65 -37.12
CA PHE A 572 1.50 7.71 -37.28
C PHE A 572 0.86 7.60 -38.65
N PHE A 573 -0.34 8.14 -38.76
CA PHE A 573 -1.02 8.37 -40.03
C PHE A 573 -1.04 9.87 -40.30
N GLN A 574 -0.81 10.26 -41.55
CA GLN A 574 -0.91 11.65 -41.99
C GLN A 574 -1.63 11.68 -43.34
N LYS A 575 -2.56 12.61 -43.51
CA LYS A 575 -3.18 12.90 -44.80
C LYS A 575 -3.37 14.41 -44.96
N THR A 576 -3.04 14.93 -46.14
CA THR A 576 -3.19 16.36 -46.47
C THR A 576 -4.04 16.50 -47.73
N ILE A 577 -5.06 17.36 -47.70
CA ILE A 577 -5.96 17.63 -48.84
C ILE A 577 -5.91 19.12 -49.19
N LYS A 578 -5.95 19.44 -50.50
CA LYS A 578 -5.99 20.81 -51.02
C LYS A 578 -7.32 21.06 -51.74
N ARG A 579 -8.01 22.14 -51.38
CA ARG A 579 -9.17 22.69 -52.10
C ARG A 579 -8.89 24.11 -52.57
N LYS A 580 -9.83 24.73 -53.29
CA LYS A 580 -9.65 26.03 -53.98
C LYS A 580 -9.11 27.12 -53.03
N ASN A 581 -9.67 27.26 -51.84
CA ASN A 581 -9.27 28.27 -50.85
C ASN A 581 -8.79 27.68 -49.50
N PHE A 582 -8.70 26.35 -49.38
CA PHE A 582 -8.40 25.69 -48.10
C PHE A 582 -7.38 24.56 -48.25
N CYS A 583 -6.57 24.36 -47.22
CA CYS A 583 -5.74 23.20 -47.02
C CYS A 583 -6.14 22.49 -45.72
N PHE A 584 -6.21 21.16 -45.76
CA PHE A 584 -6.57 20.32 -44.63
C PHE A 584 -5.40 19.39 -44.34
N ALA A 585 -5.07 19.18 -43.07
CA ALA A 585 -4.17 18.14 -42.62
C ALA A 585 -4.78 17.39 -41.45
N ILE A 586 -4.67 16.06 -41.44
CA ILE A 586 -5.00 15.21 -40.30
C ILE A 586 -3.77 14.38 -39.94
N LEU A 587 -3.54 14.22 -38.65
CA LEU A 587 -2.44 13.45 -38.12
C LEU A 587 -2.93 12.60 -36.95
N ARG A 588 -2.64 11.30 -36.97
CA ARG A 588 -2.99 10.37 -35.90
C ARG A 588 -1.74 9.70 -35.34
N THR A 589 -1.57 9.68 -34.03
CA THR A 589 -0.42 9.05 -33.36
C THR A 589 -0.80 8.54 -31.96
N LYS A 590 -0.06 7.58 -31.41
CA LYS A 590 -0.19 7.17 -29.99
C LYS A 590 0.44 8.17 -29.02
N GLU A 591 1.31 9.07 -29.50
CA GLU A 591 2.11 9.96 -28.65
C GLU A 591 1.65 11.41 -28.76
N ARG A 592 1.23 12.00 -27.64
CA ARG A 592 0.74 13.38 -27.58
C ARG A 592 1.81 14.44 -27.88
N SER A 593 3.09 14.07 -27.81
CA SER A 593 4.23 14.99 -27.92
C SER A 593 4.29 15.77 -29.25
N ILE A 594 3.60 15.29 -30.30
CA ILE A 594 3.52 15.99 -31.58
C ILE A 594 2.75 17.31 -31.50
N GLU A 595 1.78 17.43 -30.59
CA GLU A 595 0.94 18.63 -30.41
C GLU A 595 1.82 19.85 -30.09
N ASN A 596 2.78 19.67 -29.19
CA ASN A 596 3.71 20.73 -28.80
C ASN A 596 4.63 21.15 -29.95
N ILE A 597 5.14 20.18 -30.72
CA ILE A 597 6.04 20.45 -31.86
C ILE A 597 5.28 21.16 -32.99
N LEU A 598 4.05 20.74 -33.28
CA LEU A 598 3.19 21.43 -34.23
C LEU A 598 2.94 22.87 -33.79
N ASN A 599 2.62 23.11 -32.51
CA ASN A 599 2.41 24.46 -31.99
C ASN A 599 3.67 25.34 -32.04
N GLU A 600 4.84 24.81 -31.69
CA GLU A 600 6.13 25.51 -31.81
C GLU A 600 6.44 25.88 -33.25
N GLU A 601 6.26 24.96 -34.19
CA GLU A 601 6.53 25.23 -35.61
C GLU A 601 5.52 26.24 -36.20
N ILE A 602 4.28 26.25 -35.72
CA ILE A 602 3.24 27.22 -36.16
C ILE A 602 3.59 28.63 -35.68
N SER A 603 4.14 28.75 -34.47
CA SER A 603 4.54 30.04 -33.91
C SER A 603 5.64 30.74 -34.74
N LYS A 604 6.42 29.99 -35.51
CA LYS A 604 7.50 30.51 -36.38
C LYS A 604 6.98 31.13 -37.67
N LEU A 605 5.69 30.95 -37.98
CA LEU A 605 5.07 31.44 -39.20
C LEU A 605 4.10 32.58 -38.85
N GLU A 606 4.64 33.80 -38.72
CA GLU A 606 3.89 35.01 -38.30
C GLU A 606 2.61 35.28 -39.12
N ASN A 607 2.54 34.79 -40.36
CA ASN A 607 1.41 34.98 -41.28
C ASN A 607 0.34 33.86 -41.26
N PHE A 608 0.52 32.78 -40.49
CA PHE A 608 -0.42 31.64 -40.49
C PHE A 608 -1.50 31.75 -39.40
N SER A 609 -1.20 32.41 -38.28
CA SER A 609 -2.00 32.33 -37.05
C SER A 609 -3.45 32.80 -37.18
N LYS A 610 -3.74 33.80 -38.03
CA LYS A 610 -5.09 34.38 -38.18
C LYS A 610 -6.06 33.55 -39.04
N SER A 611 -5.55 32.61 -39.82
CA SER A 611 -6.32 31.83 -40.81
C SER A 611 -6.27 30.33 -40.57
N LEU A 612 -5.90 29.93 -39.34
CA LEU A 612 -5.65 28.55 -38.95
C LEU A 612 -6.68 28.08 -37.92
N VAL A 613 -7.37 26.99 -38.23
CA VAL A 613 -8.24 26.27 -37.30
C VAL A 613 -7.61 24.94 -36.97
N LYS A 614 -7.55 24.55 -35.70
CA LYS A 614 -6.99 23.26 -35.26
C LYS A 614 -7.98 22.50 -34.41
N THR A 615 -7.83 21.19 -34.34
CA THR A 615 -8.61 20.30 -33.45
C THR A 615 -7.68 19.20 -32.95
N GLY A 616 -7.83 18.87 -31.66
CA GLY A 616 -7.07 17.82 -31.00
C GLY A 616 -8.02 16.91 -30.22
N VAL A 617 -8.13 15.65 -30.63
CA VAL A 617 -9.05 14.68 -30.02
C VAL A 617 -8.29 13.44 -29.59
N ASN A 618 -8.54 12.94 -28.39
CA ASN A 618 -8.10 11.62 -27.96
C ASN A 618 -9.20 10.61 -28.25
N TYR A 619 -8.89 9.57 -29.02
CA TYR A 619 -9.84 8.55 -29.43
C TYR A 619 -9.17 7.18 -29.42
N GLN A 620 -9.75 6.23 -28.66
CA GLN A 620 -9.27 4.85 -28.52
C GLN A 620 -7.75 4.73 -28.22
N GLY A 621 -7.23 5.60 -27.34
CA GLY A 621 -5.81 5.59 -26.96
C GLY A 621 -4.86 6.17 -28.03
N THR A 622 -5.40 6.84 -29.05
CA THR A 622 -4.62 7.60 -30.06
C THR A 622 -5.06 9.06 -30.09
N PHE A 623 -4.11 9.95 -30.35
CA PHE A 623 -4.33 11.38 -30.52
C PHE A 623 -4.49 11.71 -32.00
N LEU A 624 -5.61 12.36 -32.33
CA LEU A 624 -5.95 12.91 -33.64
C LEU A 624 -5.74 14.43 -33.61
N GLN A 625 -4.99 14.96 -34.57
CA GLN A 625 -4.68 16.38 -34.72
C GLN A 625 -5.08 16.83 -36.13
N GLY A 626 -6.15 17.62 -36.22
CA GLY A 626 -6.67 18.17 -37.48
C GLY A 626 -6.35 19.65 -37.61
N ILE A 627 -6.05 20.10 -38.83
CA ILE A 627 -5.68 21.49 -39.14
C ILE A 627 -6.38 21.93 -40.43
N ILE A 628 -7.03 23.09 -40.40
CA ILE A 628 -7.58 23.81 -41.56
C ILE A 628 -6.79 25.10 -41.72
N TYR A 629 -6.29 25.35 -42.93
CA TYR A 629 -5.62 26.59 -43.29
C TYR A 629 -6.33 27.25 -44.47
N GLU A 630 -6.88 28.44 -44.25
CA GLU A 630 -7.54 29.24 -45.29
C GLU A 630 -6.52 30.05 -46.09
N THR A 631 -6.35 29.72 -47.37
CA THR A 631 -5.53 30.49 -48.30
C THR A 631 -5.89 30.20 -49.78
N ALA A 632 -5.94 31.26 -50.57
CA ALA A 632 -6.01 31.18 -52.03
C ALA A 632 -4.61 31.13 -52.70
N ASN A 633 -3.53 31.45 -51.97
CA ASN A 633 -2.19 31.61 -52.53
C ASN A 633 -1.47 30.25 -52.70
N PRO A 634 -1.11 29.83 -53.93
CA PRO A 634 -0.42 28.56 -54.17
C PRO A 634 0.92 28.40 -53.43
N LEU A 635 1.65 29.50 -53.18
CA LEU A 635 2.92 29.48 -52.45
C LEU A 635 2.69 29.14 -50.96
N GLN A 636 1.68 29.75 -50.34
CA GLN A 636 1.32 29.49 -48.95
C GLN A 636 0.83 28.04 -48.76
N LYS A 637 0.13 27.47 -49.76
CA LYS A 637 -0.25 26.04 -49.74
C LYS A 637 0.95 25.09 -49.77
N LYS A 638 2.02 25.45 -50.49
CA LYS A 638 3.28 24.67 -50.47
C LYS A 638 4.01 24.83 -49.13
N GLN A 639 4.04 26.03 -48.57
CA GLN A 639 4.63 26.30 -47.25
C GLN A 639 3.91 25.53 -46.14
N PHE A 640 2.57 25.46 -46.17
CA PHE A 640 1.78 24.67 -45.23
C PHE A 640 2.16 23.18 -45.23
N GLN A 641 2.32 22.59 -46.41
CA GLN A 641 2.70 21.18 -46.52
C GLN A 641 4.13 20.94 -46.01
N ALA A 642 5.09 21.77 -46.41
CA ALA A 642 6.47 21.69 -45.94
C ALA A 642 6.57 21.86 -44.41
N PHE A 643 5.69 22.69 -43.84
CA PHE A 643 5.57 22.86 -42.39
C PHE A 643 5.13 21.56 -41.69
N ILE A 644 4.07 20.90 -42.15
CA ILE A 644 3.59 19.63 -41.55
C ILE A 644 4.69 18.56 -41.64
N GLU A 645 5.35 18.46 -42.80
CA GLU A 645 6.46 17.52 -43.00
C GLU A 645 7.66 17.82 -42.09
N SER A 646 8.02 19.09 -41.91
CA SER A 646 9.11 19.50 -41.01
C SER A 646 8.80 19.19 -39.55
N ALA A 647 7.57 19.47 -39.08
CA ALA A 647 7.14 19.16 -37.72
C ALA A 647 7.15 17.65 -37.45
N LEU A 648 6.71 16.85 -38.44
CA LEU A 648 6.76 15.39 -38.37
C LEU A 648 8.17 14.84 -38.33
N ASN A 649 9.08 15.36 -39.15
CA ASN A 649 10.48 14.94 -39.14
C ASN A 649 11.14 15.27 -37.81
N LYS A 650 10.94 16.48 -37.27
CA LYS A 650 11.42 16.85 -35.93
C LYS A 650 10.86 15.97 -34.82
N TRP A 651 9.58 15.62 -34.91
CA TRP A 651 8.94 14.71 -33.96
C TRP A 651 9.51 13.29 -34.06
N ARG A 652 9.67 12.76 -35.28
CA ARG A 652 10.32 11.47 -35.54
C ARG A 652 11.74 11.45 -34.97
N ASP A 653 12.54 12.47 -35.25
CA ASP A 653 13.91 12.59 -34.74
C ASP A 653 13.92 12.66 -33.21
N LYS A 654 12.97 13.38 -32.61
CA LYS A 654 12.85 13.48 -31.14
C LYS A 654 12.51 12.14 -30.49
N ILE A 655 11.61 11.36 -31.09
CA ILE A 655 11.25 10.03 -30.61
C ILE A 655 12.39 9.04 -30.85
N ALA A 656 12.99 9.05 -32.04
CA ALA A 656 14.09 8.16 -32.40
C ALA A 656 15.32 8.37 -31.50
N ASN A 657 15.56 9.61 -31.07
CA ASN A 657 16.66 9.95 -30.16
C ASN A 657 16.26 9.94 -28.67
N GLN A 658 15.07 9.44 -28.33
CA GLN A 658 14.60 9.45 -26.95
C GLN A 658 15.40 8.48 -26.08
N GLN A 659 16.22 9.04 -25.17
CA GLN A 659 16.99 8.28 -24.18
C GLN A 659 16.11 7.86 -22.99
N GLU A 660 15.14 6.99 -23.25
CA GLU A 660 14.17 6.49 -22.26
C GLU A 660 14.30 4.98 -22.08
N LEU A 661 14.58 4.56 -20.85
CA LEU A 661 14.66 3.14 -20.48
C LEU A 661 13.38 2.70 -19.76
N ARG A 662 12.83 1.55 -20.13
CA ARG A 662 11.61 0.99 -19.56
C ARG A 662 11.86 -0.38 -18.96
N ILE A 663 11.49 -0.53 -17.70
CA ILE A 663 11.77 -1.72 -16.90
C ILE A 663 10.48 -2.21 -16.26
N SER A 664 10.31 -3.52 -16.18
CA SER A 664 9.19 -4.18 -15.50
C SER A 664 9.68 -4.90 -14.25
N PHE A 665 9.04 -4.60 -13.12
CA PHE A 665 9.28 -5.24 -11.83
C PHE A 665 8.10 -6.15 -11.50
N ILE A 666 8.37 -7.28 -10.84
CA ILE A 666 7.31 -8.15 -10.28
C ILE A 666 6.71 -7.54 -9.00
N ALA A 667 7.55 -6.84 -8.23
CA ALA A 667 7.20 -6.18 -6.98
C ALA A 667 8.01 -4.89 -6.87
N LEU A 668 7.39 -3.85 -6.30
CA LEU A 668 8.03 -2.55 -6.12
C LEU A 668 8.83 -2.52 -4.80
N PRO A 669 9.86 -1.66 -4.70
CA PRO A 669 10.56 -1.40 -3.44
C PRO A 669 9.62 -1.15 -2.26
N LEU A 670 9.94 -1.72 -1.09
CA LEU A 670 9.18 -1.47 0.14
C LEU A 670 9.36 -0.03 0.65
N SER A 671 10.53 0.55 0.39
CA SER A 671 10.87 1.91 0.75
C SER A 671 11.92 2.45 -0.21
N LEU A 672 11.85 3.76 -0.47
CA LEU A 672 12.90 4.48 -1.16
C LEU A 672 13.92 5.10 -0.17
N ASP A 673 13.71 4.97 1.15
CA ASP A 673 14.71 5.38 2.16
C ASP A 673 15.90 4.41 2.13
N PRO A 674 17.13 4.86 1.78
CA PRO A 674 18.31 3.99 1.73
C PRO A 674 18.61 3.30 3.06
N ARG A 675 18.17 3.84 4.20
CA ARG A 675 18.42 3.29 5.54
C ARG A 675 17.51 2.12 5.91
N LEU A 676 16.39 1.96 5.21
CA LEU A 676 15.41 0.89 5.38
C LEU A 676 15.52 -0.19 4.29
N TRP A 677 16.53 -0.06 3.44
CA TRP A 677 16.91 -1.02 2.41
C TRP A 677 16.97 -2.46 2.95
N GLY A 678 16.53 -3.45 2.15
CA GLY A 678 16.64 -4.86 2.54
C GLY A 678 16.41 -5.93 1.48
N ASP A 679 16.20 -5.52 0.23
CA ASP A 679 15.95 -6.41 -0.90
C ASP A 679 16.58 -5.85 -2.17
N GLU A 680 16.65 -6.69 -3.19
CA GLU A 680 17.33 -6.38 -4.45
C GLU A 680 16.59 -5.32 -5.29
N TYR A 681 15.25 -5.27 -5.25
CA TYR A 681 14.47 -4.28 -5.97
C TYR A 681 14.73 -2.88 -5.39
N SER A 682 14.65 -2.77 -4.07
CA SER A 682 15.00 -1.54 -3.34
C SER A 682 16.45 -1.14 -3.60
N SER A 683 17.39 -2.09 -3.64
CA SER A 683 18.80 -1.81 -3.95
C SER A 683 18.98 -1.10 -5.29
N ASN A 684 18.42 -1.69 -6.35
CA ASN A 684 18.60 -1.21 -7.71
C ASN A 684 17.93 0.14 -7.94
N VAL A 685 16.76 0.38 -7.34
CA VAL A 685 16.08 1.68 -7.43
C VAL A 685 16.83 2.75 -6.61
N ILE A 686 17.28 2.43 -5.40
CA ILE A 686 17.99 3.40 -4.56
C ILE A 686 19.33 3.81 -5.21
N LYS A 687 20.04 2.92 -5.92
CA LYS A 687 21.26 3.28 -6.67
C LYS A 687 21.04 4.24 -7.84
N MET A 688 19.81 4.34 -8.35
CA MET A 688 19.47 5.38 -9.34
C MET A 688 19.32 6.74 -8.66
N LEU A 689 18.84 6.75 -7.42
CA LEU A 689 18.46 7.96 -6.67
C LEU A 689 19.60 8.49 -5.79
N TYR A 690 20.46 7.61 -5.28
CA TYR A 690 21.53 7.94 -4.33
C TYR A 690 22.87 7.41 -4.80
N GLU A 691 23.92 8.13 -4.42
CA GLU A 691 25.30 7.68 -4.58
C GLU A 691 26.06 7.79 -3.25
N GLY A 692 26.83 6.76 -2.91
CA GLY A 692 27.66 6.70 -1.71
C GLY A 692 29.08 7.27 -1.90
N LEU A 693 29.94 6.99 -0.92
CA LEU A 693 31.37 7.36 -0.99
C LEU A 693 32.10 6.60 -2.09
N THR A 694 31.77 5.32 -2.24
CA THR A 694 32.27 4.41 -3.26
C THR A 694 31.11 3.81 -4.05
N ARG A 695 31.43 3.15 -5.16
CA ARG A 695 30.51 2.38 -6.00
C ARG A 695 31.20 1.12 -6.50
N ILE A 696 30.42 0.19 -7.05
CA ILE A 696 30.98 -0.99 -7.72
C ILE A 696 31.21 -0.65 -9.20
N SER A 697 32.43 -0.89 -9.69
CA SER A 697 32.79 -0.68 -11.09
C SER A 697 32.34 -1.85 -11.98
N ARG A 698 32.54 -1.72 -13.30
CA ARG A 698 32.28 -2.78 -14.29
C ARG A 698 33.09 -4.06 -14.04
N ASP A 699 34.21 -3.95 -13.32
CA ASP A 699 35.05 -5.09 -12.95
C ASP A 699 34.61 -5.73 -11.63
N SER A 700 33.42 -5.40 -11.14
CA SER A 700 32.86 -5.86 -9.86
C SER A 700 33.77 -5.53 -8.65
N LYS A 701 34.50 -4.40 -8.69
CA LYS A 701 35.38 -3.92 -7.62
C LYS A 701 34.96 -2.55 -7.09
N PRO A 702 35.23 -2.22 -5.82
CA PRO A 702 34.97 -0.87 -5.30
C PRO A 702 35.82 0.18 -6.03
N SER A 703 35.17 1.26 -6.44
CA SER A 703 35.79 2.46 -7.00
C SER A 703 35.25 3.70 -6.29
N LEU A 704 36.04 4.77 -6.29
CA LEU A 704 35.66 6.03 -5.66
C LEU A 704 34.50 6.69 -6.42
N ALA A 705 33.52 7.21 -5.68
CA ALA A 705 32.34 7.90 -6.22
C ALA A 705 32.30 9.35 -5.69
N LEU A 706 31.49 9.65 -4.67
CA LEU A 706 31.52 10.97 -4.02
C LEU A 706 32.82 11.23 -3.27
N ALA A 707 33.53 10.20 -2.83
CA ALA A 707 34.90 10.37 -2.38
C ALA A 707 35.80 10.72 -3.58
N GLN A 708 36.54 11.82 -3.48
CA GLN A 708 37.60 12.16 -4.42
C GLN A 708 38.86 11.35 -4.14
N SER A 709 39.15 11.13 -2.86
CA SER A 709 40.30 10.35 -2.37
C SER A 709 39.98 9.71 -1.03
N VAL A 710 40.72 8.66 -0.70
CA VAL A 710 40.68 8.01 0.61
C VAL A 710 42.10 7.77 1.10
N ASP A 711 42.43 8.29 2.28
CA ASP A 711 43.68 8.00 2.97
C ASP A 711 43.42 6.90 4.01
N ILE A 712 44.13 5.78 3.90
CA ILE A 712 43.97 4.60 4.76
C ILE A 712 45.21 4.47 5.64
N SER A 713 45.03 4.37 6.96
CA SER A 713 46.15 4.15 7.90
C SER A 713 46.85 2.80 7.67
N ALA A 714 48.11 2.69 8.11
CA ALA A 714 48.91 1.47 7.94
C ALA A 714 48.27 0.24 8.61
N ASP A 715 47.59 0.42 9.74
CA ASP A 715 46.84 -0.64 10.44
C ASP A 715 45.45 -0.91 9.81
N ARG A 716 45.07 -0.19 8.76
CA ARG A 716 43.76 -0.25 8.07
C ARG A 716 42.56 -0.07 9.00
N LYS A 717 42.73 0.68 10.08
CA LYS A 717 41.64 1.02 11.02
C LYS A 717 41.12 2.43 10.87
N ARG A 718 41.79 3.33 10.15
CA ARG A 718 41.34 4.70 9.92
C ARG A 718 41.25 4.99 8.43
N TYR A 719 40.10 5.51 8.04
CA TYR A 719 39.79 5.93 6.68
C TYR A 719 39.41 7.40 6.68
N ILE A 720 40.11 8.23 5.91
CA ILE A 720 39.84 9.65 5.75
C ILE A 720 39.36 9.86 4.31
N PHE A 721 38.07 10.15 4.14
CA PHE A 721 37.46 10.40 2.85
C PHE A 721 37.35 11.90 2.62
N LYS A 722 37.97 12.37 1.53
CA LYS A 722 37.76 13.74 1.03
C LYS A 722 36.70 13.70 -0.06
N LEU A 723 35.62 14.45 0.10
CA LEU A 723 34.48 14.46 -0.81
C LEU A 723 34.71 15.43 -1.97
N ARG A 724 34.15 15.08 -3.13
CA ARG A 724 34.04 15.99 -4.27
C ARG A 724 33.01 17.08 -3.97
N PRO A 725 33.22 18.33 -4.43
CA PRO A 725 32.14 19.32 -4.49
C PRO A 725 30.94 18.75 -5.24
N SER A 726 29.82 18.59 -4.54
CA SER A 726 28.62 17.94 -5.08
C SER A 726 27.37 18.58 -4.50
N LYS A 727 26.23 18.35 -5.16
CA LYS A 727 24.94 18.93 -4.80
C LYS A 727 23.89 17.85 -4.68
N TRP A 728 22.87 18.15 -3.88
CA TRP A 728 21.60 17.44 -3.86
C TRP A 728 20.76 17.80 -5.09
N SER A 729 19.71 17.02 -5.36
CA SER A 729 18.80 17.22 -6.50
C SER A 729 18.08 18.58 -6.48
N ASP A 730 17.92 19.19 -5.30
CA ASP A 730 17.38 20.54 -5.11
C ASP A 730 18.43 21.66 -5.32
N GLY A 731 19.69 21.29 -5.59
CA GLY A 731 20.80 22.22 -5.81
C GLY A 731 21.56 22.61 -4.54
N SER A 732 21.10 22.20 -3.35
CA SER A 732 21.80 22.47 -2.09
C SER A 732 23.13 21.71 -2.01
N PRO A 733 24.17 22.25 -1.34
CA PRO A 733 25.47 21.58 -1.27
C PRO A 733 25.40 20.29 -0.44
N LEU A 734 26.03 19.22 -0.94
CA LEU A 734 26.21 17.98 -0.20
C LEU A 734 27.44 18.09 0.70
N LYS A 735 27.27 17.78 1.99
CA LYS A 735 28.33 17.88 3.02
C LYS A 735 28.65 16.51 3.60
N ALA A 736 29.87 16.35 4.12
CA ALA A 736 30.30 15.15 4.84
C ALA A 736 29.39 14.81 6.02
N TYR A 737 28.79 15.83 6.65
CA TYR A 737 27.89 15.65 7.79
C TYR A 737 26.63 14.86 7.42
N SER A 738 26.21 14.88 6.15
CA SER A 738 25.08 14.06 5.69
C SER A 738 25.35 12.56 5.76
N PHE A 739 26.61 12.13 5.62
CA PHE A 739 27.01 10.74 5.86
C PHE A 739 27.05 10.42 7.34
N GLU A 740 27.73 11.26 8.14
CA GLU A 740 27.80 11.09 9.59
C GLU A 740 26.39 10.97 10.20
N TYR A 741 25.50 11.89 9.83
CA TYR A 741 24.12 11.91 10.29
C TYR A 741 23.37 10.63 9.92
N ALA A 742 23.41 10.20 8.66
CA ALA A 742 22.70 9.02 8.19
C ALA A 742 23.19 7.74 8.89
N TRP A 743 24.50 7.58 9.01
CA TRP A 743 25.12 6.38 9.60
C TRP A 743 24.90 6.33 11.12
N LYS A 744 25.05 7.46 11.82
CA LYS A 744 24.70 7.57 13.25
C LYS A 744 23.20 7.34 13.49
N LYS A 745 22.33 7.76 12.57
CA LYS A 745 20.88 7.48 12.68
C LYS A 745 20.60 5.98 12.62
N ILE A 746 21.21 5.25 11.69
CA ILE A 746 21.10 3.78 11.61
C ILE A 746 21.56 3.12 12.92
N LEU A 747 22.65 3.63 13.48
CA LEU A 747 23.24 3.16 14.74
C LEU A 747 22.51 3.65 16.00
N SER A 748 21.52 4.53 15.89
CA SER A 748 20.70 4.94 17.02
C SER A 748 19.79 3.79 17.49
N PRO A 749 19.62 3.56 18.81
CA PRO A 749 18.65 2.59 19.34
C PRO A 749 17.21 2.85 18.89
N SER A 750 16.85 4.12 18.61
CA SER A 750 15.49 4.52 18.25
C SER A 750 15.11 4.28 16.78
N PHE A 751 16.08 4.01 15.90
CA PHE A 751 15.83 3.75 14.49
C PHE A 751 15.84 2.24 14.22
N TYR A 752 14.73 1.65 13.78
CA TYR A 752 14.70 0.21 13.50
C TYR A 752 15.14 -0.08 12.06
N THR A 753 16.19 -0.89 11.90
CA THR A 753 16.56 -1.53 10.63
C THR A 753 17.22 -2.87 10.94
N PRO A 754 16.85 -3.96 10.24
CA PRO A 754 17.49 -5.26 10.46
C PRO A 754 18.93 -5.31 9.92
N PHE A 755 19.39 -4.25 9.25
CA PHE A 755 20.69 -4.18 8.58
C PHE A 755 21.73 -3.32 9.32
N ALA A 756 21.44 -2.86 10.54
CA ALA A 756 22.39 -2.07 11.34
C ALA A 756 23.74 -2.79 11.59
N TYR A 757 23.75 -4.12 11.55
CA TYR A 757 24.96 -4.92 11.76
C TYR A 757 26.05 -4.68 10.72
N PHE A 758 25.70 -4.19 9.52
CA PHE A 758 26.70 -3.78 8.54
C PHE A 758 27.61 -2.70 9.13
N PHE A 759 27.14 -1.81 9.98
CA PHE A 759 27.97 -0.75 10.55
C PHE A 759 28.83 -1.20 11.72
N TYR A 760 28.71 -2.44 12.21
CA TYR A 760 29.43 -2.92 13.40
C TYR A 760 30.95 -3.02 13.28
N PRO A 761 31.59 -3.10 12.09
CA PRO A 761 33.03 -2.94 11.97
C PRO A 761 33.53 -1.55 12.38
N ILE A 762 32.67 -0.53 12.35
CA ILE A 762 33.00 0.82 12.82
C ILE A 762 33.15 0.80 14.33
N LYS A 763 34.21 1.43 14.83
CA LYS A 763 34.52 1.51 16.25
C LYS A 763 33.29 1.97 17.03
N ASN A 764 33.00 1.26 18.13
CA ASN A 764 31.88 1.57 19.03
C ASN A 764 30.45 1.42 18.44
N ALA A 765 30.28 1.11 17.16
CA ALA A 765 28.98 1.13 16.49
C ALA A 765 27.95 0.15 17.10
N ARG A 766 28.35 -1.10 17.38
CA ARG A 766 27.47 -2.10 17.99
C ARG A 766 26.99 -1.68 19.38
N ALA A 767 27.90 -1.20 20.21
CA ALA A 767 27.58 -0.77 21.57
C ALA A 767 26.61 0.41 21.57
N ALA A 768 26.76 1.35 20.61
CA ALA A 768 25.81 2.46 20.45
C ALA A 768 24.42 1.97 20.02
N LYS A 769 24.36 1.02 19.08
CA LYS A 769 23.10 0.42 18.63
C LYS A 769 22.35 -0.32 19.74
N GLU A 770 23.11 -0.98 20.62
CA GLU A 770 22.59 -1.69 21.78
C GLU A 770 22.30 -0.74 22.98
N GLY A 771 22.53 0.57 22.83
CA GLY A 771 22.26 1.58 23.86
C GLY A 771 23.24 1.56 25.04
N ARG A 772 24.39 0.89 24.91
CA ARG A 772 25.41 0.79 25.97
C ARG A 772 26.34 1.99 26.04
N ILE A 773 26.42 2.77 24.97
CA ILE A 773 27.23 4.00 24.87
C ILE A 773 26.48 5.07 24.06
N GLU A 774 26.91 6.31 24.19
CA GLU A 774 26.37 7.44 23.42
C GLU A 774 26.77 7.39 21.94
N ILE A 775 25.86 7.87 21.08
CA ILE A 775 26.03 7.83 19.62
C ILE A 775 27.24 8.66 19.13
N ASP A 776 27.63 9.69 19.88
CA ASP A 776 28.77 10.55 19.56
C ASP A 776 30.13 9.90 19.86
N LYS A 777 30.15 8.75 20.55
CA LYS A 777 31.37 7.96 20.74
C LYS A 777 31.63 6.97 19.61
N VAL A 778 30.71 6.84 18.64
CA VAL A 778 30.92 6.02 17.44
C VAL A 778 32.04 6.63 16.60
N GLY A 779 32.88 5.78 16.00
CA GLY A 779 34.03 6.18 15.17
C GLY A 779 33.66 6.81 13.82
N ILE A 780 32.72 7.76 13.78
CA ILE A 780 32.31 8.51 12.58
C ILE A 780 32.26 9.98 12.97
N ARG A 781 33.03 10.81 12.27
CA ARG A 781 33.08 12.25 12.51
C ARG A 781 33.46 13.01 11.24
N THR A 782 32.94 14.21 11.09
CA THR A 782 33.43 15.16 10.10
C THR A 782 34.45 16.12 10.68
N ILE A 783 35.50 16.42 9.93
CA ILE A 783 36.49 17.45 10.30
C ILE A 783 36.06 18.81 9.74
N ASP A 784 35.46 18.82 8.55
CA ASP A 784 34.95 19.98 7.84
C ASP A 784 33.79 19.55 6.91
N ASP A 785 33.29 20.46 6.09
CA ASP A 785 32.17 20.23 5.17
C ASP A 785 32.43 19.12 4.13
N GLN A 786 33.69 18.78 3.84
CA GLN A 786 34.08 17.82 2.78
C GLN A 786 34.95 16.66 3.29
N THR A 787 35.29 16.59 4.57
CA THR A 787 36.15 15.53 5.11
C THR A 787 35.41 14.67 6.12
N LEU A 788 35.16 13.41 5.78
CA LEU A 788 34.61 12.39 6.67
C LEU A 788 35.73 11.47 7.15
N VAL A 789 35.78 11.19 8.46
CA VAL A 789 36.71 10.20 9.01
C VAL A 789 35.96 9.09 9.71
N VAL A 790 36.39 7.87 9.40
CA VAL A 790 35.84 6.64 9.96
C VAL A 790 36.95 5.85 10.62
N ASP A 791 36.78 5.57 11.91
CA ASP A 791 37.65 4.71 12.71
C ASP A 791 36.95 3.35 12.89
N LEU A 792 37.61 2.26 12.51
CA LEU A 792 37.15 0.88 12.62
C LEU A 792 37.69 0.20 13.89
N GLU A 793 36.96 -0.80 14.38
CA GLU A 793 37.39 -1.63 15.51
C GLU A 793 38.55 -2.55 15.11
N ASN A 794 38.44 -3.15 13.92
CA ASN A 794 39.39 -4.09 13.33
C ASN A 794 39.67 -3.77 11.86
N PRO A 795 40.82 -4.20 11.30
CA PRO A 795 41.06 -4.11 9.87
C PRO A 795 39.94 -4.83 9.13
N THR A 796 39.26 -4.13 8.21
CA THR A 796 38.12 -4.67 7.44
C THR A 796 38.43 -4.50 5.95
N PRO A 797 39.11 -5.48 5.31
CA PRO A 797 39.57 -5.37 3.92
C PRO A 797 38.48 -4.99 2.92
N GLU A 798 37.26 -5.45 3.16
CA GLU A 798 36.08 -5.26 2.33
C GLU A 798 35.36 -3.91 2.58
N PHE A 799 35.84 -3.06 3.48
CA PHE A 799 35.12 -1.86 3.92
C PHE A 799 34.76 -0.91 2.77
N LEU A 800 35.66 -0.73 1.79
CA LEU A 800 35.38 0.12 0.61
C LEU A 800 34.29 -0.46 -0.30
N GLU A 801 34.15 -1.77 -0.36
CA GLU A 801 33.07 -2.44 -1.10
C GLU A 801 31.77 -2.34 -0.31
N GLN A 802 31.84 -2.48 1.01
CA GLN A 802 30.70 -2.40 1.88
C GLN A 802 30.01 -1.02 1.85
N ILE A 803 30.79 0.06 1.83
CA ILE A 803 30.25 1.43 1.75
C ILE A 803 29.73 1.81 0.34
N ALA A 804 29.84 0.92 -0.64
CA ALA A 804 29.16 1.03 -1.93
C ALA A 804 27.70 0.55 -1.89
N LEU A 805 27.27 -0.07 -0.77
CA LEU A 805 25.89 -0.48 -0.58
C LEU A 805 24.97 0.74 -0.37
N PRO A 806 23.71 0.69 -0.86
CA PRO A 806 22.76 1.79 -0.71
C PRO A 806 22.57 2.26 0.73
N LEU A 807 22.69 1.34 1.69
CA LEU A 807 22.58 1.59 3.13
C LEU A 807 23.58 2.65 3.65
N TYR A 808 24.71 2.83 2.98
CA TYR A 808 25.75 3.80 3.32
C TYR A 808 25.58 5.15 2.60
N SER A 809 24.50 5.34 1.85
CA SER A 809 24.20 6.61 1.16
C SER A 809 23.98 7.75 2.15
N PRO A 810 24.31 9.00 1.77
CA PRO A 810 24.04 10.15 2.61
C PRO A 810 22.53 10.45 2.62
N ILE A 811 22.05 11.09 3.69
CA ILE A 811 20.70 11.65 3.76
C ILE A 811 20.77 13.16 3.95
N ASN A 812 19.86 13.89 3.29
CA ASN A 812 19.69 15.31 3.55
C ASN A 812 19.02 15.50 4.93
N HIS A 813 19.82 15.89 5.93
CA HIS A 813 19.35 16.05 7.32
C HIS A 813 18.32 17.18 7.48
N ASN A 814 18.38 18.22 6.63
CA ASN A 814 17.40 19.30 6.64
C ASN A 814 16.06 18.82 6.09
N LEU A 815 16.08 17.96 5.06
CA LEU A 815 14.88 17.31 4.56
C LEU A 815 14.23 16.46 5.66
N GLU A 816 14.97 15.56 6.30
CA GLU A 816 14.37 14.69 7.32
C GLU A 816 13.82 15.50 8.51
N LYS A 817 14.47 16.60 8.88
CA LYS A 817 14.00 17.48 9.97
C LYS A 817 12.70 18.20 9.61
N SER A 818 12.57 18.68 8.37
CA SER A 818 11.39 19.40 7.89
C SER A 818 10.24 18.45 7.50
N HIS A 819 10.57 17.28 6.96
CA HIS A 819 9.65 16.28 6.44
C HIS A 819 10.06 14.88 6.91
N PRO A 820 9.70 14.45 8.13
CA PRO A 820 10.12 13.15 8.67
C PRO A 820 9.67 11.92 7.87
N ASN A 821 8.65 12.07 7.00
CA ASN A 821 8.12 11.02 6.13
C ASN A 821 8.47 11.23 4.65
N TRP A 822 9.52 12.01 4.34
CA TRP A 822 9.91 12.41 2.98
C TRP A 822 9.95 11.24 1.98
N ALA A 823 10.38 10.05 2.40
CA ALA A 823 10.46 8.87 1.53
C ALA A 823 9.10 8.33 1.07
N GLN A 824 8.00 8.77 1.69
CA GLN A 824 6.61 8.39 1.38
C GLN A 824 5.77 9.57 0.86
N SER A 825 6.27 10.79 0.97
CA SER A 825 5.52 12.03 0.71
C SER A 825 5.46 12.44 -0.77
N GLY A 826 6.09 11.68 -1.67
CA GLY A 826 6.03 11.89 -3.12
C GLY A 826 7.20 12.72 -3.69
N PRO A 827 7.21 12.97 -5.01
CA PRO A 827 8.35 13.54 -5.74
C PRO A 827 8.75 14.95 -5.28
N GLU A 828 7.79 15.79 -4.86
CA GLU A 828 8.05 17.19 -4.47
C GLU A 828 8.94 17.31 -3.23
N THR A 829 8.92 16.30 -2.35
CA THR A 829 9.66 16.28 -1.09
C THR A 829 10.81 15.27 -1.12
N TYR A 830 11.15 14.72 -2.29
CA TYR A 830 12.16 13.69 -2.42
C TYR A 830 13.50 14.27 -2.91
N ILE A 831 14.41 14.51 -1.98
CA ILE A 831 15.76 15.05 -2.27
C ILE A 831 16.77 13.91 -2.27
N CYS A 832 17.56 13.81 -3.32
CA CYS A 832 18.49 12.71 -3.56
C CYS A 832 19.79 13.23 -4.22
N ASN A 833 20.81 12.39 -4.40
CA ASN A 833 22.12 12.83 -4.90
C ASN A 833 22.71 11.95 -6.03
N GLY A 834 21.93 11.00 -6.54
CA GLY A 834 22.31 10.10 -7.61
C GLY A 834 22.03 10.65 -9.01
N PRO A 835 22.26 9.83 -10.06
CA PRO A 835 22.13 10.22 -11.47
C PRO A 835 20.69 10.54 -11.89
N MET A 836 19.71 9.96 -11.19
CA MET A 836 18.29 10.17 -11.45
C MET A 836 17.61 10.77 -10.22
N LYS A 837 16.47 11.43 -10.44
CA LYS A 837 15.58 11.92 -9.38
C LYS A 837 14.14 11.46 -9.63
N LEU A 838 13.38 11.28 -8.56
CA LEU A 838 11.97 10.86 -8.61
C LEU A 838 11.12 11.97 -9.23
N LYS A 839 10.45 11.67 -10.34
CA LYS A 839 9.54 12.59 -11.03
C LYS A 839 8.10 12.33 -10.66
N GLU A 840 7.68 11.07 -10.68
CA GLU A 840 6.29 10.69 -10.48
C GLU A 840 6.19 9.30 -9.85
N ILE A 841 5.20 9.13 -8.96
CA ILE A 841 4.70 7.83 -8.52
C ILE A 841 3.36 7.64 -9.23
N GLN A 842 3.31 6.67 -10.14
CA GLN A 842 2.14 6.41 -10.96
C GLN A 842 1.00 5.81 -10.14
N ALA A 843 -0.25 6.00 -10.58
CA ALA A 843 -1.44 5.48 -9.88
C ALA A 843 -1.46 3.95 -9.73
N ASN A 844 -0.81 3.22 -10.64
CA ASN A 844 -0.63 1.77 -10.58
C ASN A 844 0.56 1.34 -9.68
N GLY A 845 1.22 2.29 -9.02
CA GLY A 845 2.39 2.09 -8.17
C GLY A 845 3.74 2.20 -8.89
N GLY A 846 3.79 2.32 -10.22
CA GLY A 846 5.04 2.49 -10.95
C GLY A 846 5.80 3.78 -10.61
N TYR A 847 7.04 3.89 -11.07
CA TYR A 847 7.88 5.08 -10.88
C TYR A 847 8.34 5.65 -12.22
N ILE A 848 8.35 6.97 -12.29
CA ILE A 848 9.05 7.70 -13.35
C ILE A 848 10.20 8.45 -12.72
N PHE A 849 11.40 8.19 -13.21
CA PHE A 849 12.62 8.93 -12.87
C PHE A 849 13.05 9.80 -14.04
N GLU A 850 13.59 10.98 -13.74
CA GLU A 850 14.19 11.87 -14.71
C GLU A 850 15.66 12.15 -14.35
N LYS A 851 16.48 12.47 -15.35
CA LYS A 851 17.90 12.80 -15.14
C LYS A 851 18.03 13.91 -14.09
N ASN A 852 18.96 13.72 -13.14
CA ASN A 852 19.26 14.73 -12.13
C ASN A 852 20.31 15.72 -12.70
N PRO A 853 19.94 16.98 -13.02
CA PRO A 853 20.88 17.95 -13.58
C PRO A 853 21.96 18.39 -12.58
N ASN A 854 21.74 18.18 -11.28
CA ASN A 854 22.67 18.56 -10.21
C ASN A 854 23.65 17.42 -9.85
N TYR A 855 23.55 16.26 -10.50
CA TYR A 855 24.48 15.15 -10.27
C TYR A 855 25.89 15.53 -10.76
N TRP A 856 26.91 15.26 -9.94
CA TRP A 856 28.28 15.70 -10.24
C TRP A 856 28.85 15.08 -11.52
N ASP A 857 28.36 13.91 -11.92
CA ASP A 857 28.75 13.19 -13.13
C ASP A 857 27.61 13.11 -14.16
N GLN A 858 26.81 14.18 -14.24
CA GLN A 858 25.65 14.24 -15.15
C GLN A 858 26.05 14.15 -16.63
N GLU A 859 27.25 14.59 -17.01
CA GLU A 859 27.76 14.52 -18.40
C GLU A 859 27.88 13.07 -18.89
N ASN A 860 28.26 12.14 -18.01
CA ASN A 860 28.33 10.72 -18.34
C ASN A 860 26.96 10.01 -18.27
N THR A 861 25.93 10.68 -17.76
CA THR A 861 24.56 10.14 -17.64
C THR A 861 23.77 10.42 -18.91
N LYS A 862 23.61 9.41 -19.77
CA LYS A 862 22.98 9.57 -21.10
C LYS A 862 21.46 9.41 -21.09
N LEU A 863 20.91 8.60 -20.18
CA LEU A 863 19.46 8.43 -20.05
C LEU A 863 18.79 9.71 -19.53
N ASN A 864 17.71 10.10 -20.18
CA ASN A 864 16.86 11.22 -19.75
C ASN A 864 15.77 10.76 -18.79
N ARG A 865 15.23 9.55 -18.99
CA ARG A 865 14.14 8.98 -18.17
C ARG A 865 14.31 7.48 -17.96
N ILE A 866 13.88 7.01 -16.79
CA ILE A 866 13.70 5.59 -16.49
C ILE A 866 12.28 5.39 -16.01
N LEU A 867 11.53 4.49 -16.64
CA LEU A 867 10.17 4.12 -16.26
C LEU A 867 10.20 2.72 -15.65
N ILE A 868 9.66 2.60 -14.44
CA ILE A 868 9.50 1.32 -13.75
C ILE A 868 8.01 1.05 -13.61
N SER A 869 7.55 -0.06 -14.18
CA SER A 869 6.17 -0.52 -14.06
C SER A 869 6.10 -1.83 -13.28
N LYS A 870 4.99 -2.05 -12.59
CA LYS A 870 4.72 -3.32 -11.91
C LYS A 870 3.79 -4.17 -12.78
N ASN A 871 4.27 -5.29 -13.27
CA ASN A 871 3.48 -6.19 -14.11
C ASN A 871 3.67 -7.65 -13.67
N ASN A 872 2.67 -8.48 -13.96
CA ASN A 872 2.84 -9.93 -13.86
C ASN A 872 3.78 -10.43 -14.98
N SER A 873 3.97 -11.74 -15.06
CA SER A 873 4.91 -12.36 -16.00
C SER A 873 4.44 -12.37 -17.44
N GLU A 874 3.19 -12.78 -17.65
CA GLU A 874 2.56 -12.84 -18.97
C GLU A 874 2.56 -11.46 -19.63
N THR A 875 2.06 -10.44 -18.93
CA THR A 875 2.04 -9.06 -19.43
C THR A 875 3.45 -8.53 -19.71
N ALA A 876 4.43 -8.83 -18.86
CA ALA A 876 5.79 -8.35 -19.11
C ALA A 876 6.45 -8.97 -20.35
N ILE A 877 6.13 -10.23 -20.67
CA ILE A 877 6.63 -10.87 -21.90
C ILE A 877 5.99 -10.25 -23.12
N GLU A 878 4.67 -10.06 -23.10
CA GLU A 878 3.95 -9.38 -24.17
C GLU A 878 4.53 -7.97 -24.39
N MET A 879 4.72 -7.23 -23.31
CA MET A 879 5.36 -5.92 -23.34
C MET A 879 6.80 -5.98 -23.89
N TYR A 880 7.59 -7.00 -23.54
CA TYR A 880 8.95 -7.15 -24.07
C TYR A 880 8.90 -7.42 -25.58
N ASN A 881 8.04 -8.32 -26.03
CA ASN A 881 7.87 -8.67 -27.44
C ASN A 881 7.33 -7.47 -28.26
N ASN A 882 6.47 -6.65 -27.66
CA ASN A 882 5.91 -5.42 -28.24
C ASN A 882 6.86 -4.21 -28.17
N ASN A 883 8.11 -4.40 -27.73
CA ASN A 883 9.10 -3.33 -27.55
C ASN A 883 8.66 -2.25 -26.55
N GLU A 884 7.86 -2.60 -25.54
CA GLU A 884 7.38 -1.73 -24.47
C GLU A 884 8.25 -1.77 -23.21
N ILE A 885 9.05 -2.82 -23.03
CA ILE A 885 10.10 -2.91 -22.00
C ILE A 885 11.45 -3.31 -22.62
N ASP A 886 12.52 -2.86 -21.98
CA ASP A 886 13.88 -2.94 -22.51
C ASP A 886 14.76 -3.95 -21.77
N TRP A 887 14.32 -4.40 -20.58
CA TRP A 887 14.99 -5.39 -19.74
C TRP A 887 13.98 -6.37 -19.14
N LEU A 888 14.28 -7.67 -19.22
CA LEU A 888 13.47 -8.76 -18.69
C LEU A 888 14.36 -9.75 -17.91
N GLY A 889 13.93 -10.18 -16.72
CA GLY A 889 14.68 -11.10 -15.87
C GLY A 889 15.46 -10.40 -14.73
N HIS A 890 16.45 -11.12 -14.17
CA HIS A 890 17.18 -10.68 -12.99
C HIS A 890 17.95 -9.37 -13.22
N PRO A 891 18.24 -8.59 -12.17
CA PRO A 891 17.69 -8.62 -10.81
C PRO A 891 16.29 -7.98 -10.69
N MET A 892 15.74 -7.41 -11.76
CA MET A 892 14.50 -6.63 -11.71
C MET A 892 13.26 -7.50 -11.51
N ARG A 893 13.34 -8.75 -11.94
CA ARG A 893 12.35 -9.79 -11.67
C ARG A 893 13.01 -11.19 -11.72
N PRO A 894 12.45 -12.21 -11.06
CA PRO A 894 12.93 -13.58 -11.20
C PRO A 894 12.85 -14.05 -12.67
N TRP A 895 13.75 -14.95 -13.06
CA TRP A 895 13.62 -15.66 -14.34
C TRP A 895 12.49 -16.69 -14.30
N GLU A 896 11.73 -16.81 -15.38
CA GLU A 896 10.61 -17.73 -15.51
C GLU A 896 10.75 -18.57 -16.78
N SER A 897 10.34 -19.83 -16.72
CA SER A 897 10.63 -20.83 -17.77
C SER A 897 10.06 -20.49 -19.15
N HIS A 898 9.07 -19.61 -19.23
CA HIS A 898 8.42 -19.19 -20.46
C HIS A 898 9.04 -17.92 -21.07
N PHE A 899 10.10 -17.36 -20.47
CA PHE A 899 10.92 -16.29 -21.08
C PHE A 899 11.82 -16.79 -22.23
N THR A 900 11.78 -18.09 -22.56
CA THR A 900 12.60 -18.70 -23.60
C THR A 900 12.12 -18.33 -25.00
N THR A 901 12.55 -17.16 -25.49
CA THR A 901 12.39 -16.75 -26.89
C THR A 901 13.61 -15.94 -27.36
N GLY A 902 14.71 -16.62 -27.72
CA GLY A 902 15.71 -16.08 -28.66
C GLY A 902 17.15 -15.86 -28.17
N ASP A 903 18.00 -15.42 -29.11
CA ASP A 903 19.47 -15.35 -29.05
C ASP A 903 20.07 -14.29 -28.08
N ASN A 904 19.24 -13.54 -27.34
CA ASN A 904 19.67 -12.38 -26.54
C ASN A 904 19.72 -12.65 -25.02
N GLU A 905 19.85 -13.91 -24.62
CA GLU A 905 19.97 -14.28 -23.21
C GLU A 905 21.38 -14.00 -22.68
N CYS A 906 21.43 -13.29 -21.55
CA CYS A 906 22.66 -12.98 -20.83
C CYS A 906 22.68 -13.69 -19.48
N TYR A 907 23.88 -14.07 -19.06
CA TYR A 907 24.14 -14.72 -17.78
C TYR A 907 25.22 -13.94 -17.03
N THR A 908 25.02 -13.70 -15.74
CA THR A 908 26.05 -13.18 -14.84
C THR A 908 26.15 -14.03 -13.58
N LYS A 909 27.33 -14.01 -12.96
CA LYS A 909 27.58 -14.72 -11.71
C LYS A 909 26.64 -14.20 -10.63
N PHE A 910 26.24 -15.09 -9.73
CA PHE A 910 25.43 -14.76 -8.57
C PHE A 910 26.23 -15.06 -7.31
N LEU A 911 26.37 -14.07 -6.44
CA LEU A 911 27.00 -14.23 -5.12
C LEU A 911 26.04 -14.89 -4.12
N GLY A 912 25.45 -16.03 -4.46
CA GLY A 912 24.55 -16.72 -3.54
C GLY A 912 24.43 -18.20 -3.77
N THR A 913 23.92 -18.86 -2.73
CA THR A 913 23.76 -20.31 -2.66
C THR A 913 22.35 -20.63 -2.21
N HIS A 914 21.68 -21.53 -2.91
CA HIS A 914 20.44 -22.12 -2.43
C HIS A 914 20.78 -23.25 -1.50
N TRP A 915 20.26 -23.21 -0.26
CA TRP A 915 20.51 -24.25 0.72
C TRP A 915 19.26 -24.62 1.51
N CYS A 916 19.32 -25.79 2.13
CA CYS A 916 18.41 -26.18 3.20
C CYS A 916 19.09 -25.89 4.55
N VAL A 917 18.36 -25.37 5.53
CA VAL A 917 18.87 -25.07 6.87
C VAL A 917 18.27 -26.04 7.85
N PHE A 918 19.09 -26.61 8.73
CA PHE A 918 18.63 -27.37 9.88
C PHE A 918 18.69 -26.53 11.15
N ASN A 919 17.61 -26.53 11.91
CA ASN A 919 17.64 -25.98 13.26
C ASN A 919 18.33 -26.99 14.20
N THR A 920 19.60 -26.76 14.48
CA THR A 920 20.45 -27.63 15.32
C THR A 920 20.07 -27.64 16.80
N GLN A 921 19.02 -26.90 17.19
CA GLN A 921 18.43 -26.93 18.53
C GLN A 921 17.07 -27.63 18.54
N ARG A 922 16.64 -28.20 17.40
CA ARG A 922 15.37 -28.92 17.27
C ARG A 922 15.62 -30.36 16.87
N TYR A 923 15.05 -31.25 17.64
CA TYR A 923 15.04 -32.68 17.35
C TYR A 923 14.38 -32.99 15.98
N PRO A 924 14.95 -33.90 15.16
CA PRO A 924 16.15 -34.73 15.39
C PRO A 924 17.45 -34.13 14.82
N PHE A 925 17.44 -32.87 14.37
CA PHE A 925 18.59 -32.24 13.71
C PHE A 925 19.60 -31.61 14.67
N ASP A 926 19.37 -31.71 15.98
CA ASP A 926 20.38 -31.53 17.01
C ASP A 926 21.50 -32.57 16.90
N HIS A 927 21.21 -33.77 16.39
CA HIS A 927 22.19 -34.84 16.19
C HIS A 927 23.01 -34.70 14.90
N LEU A 928 24.35 -34.70 15.02
CA LEU A 928 25.26 -34.49 13.88
C LEU A 928 25.11 -35.54 12.77
N LYS A 929 25.15 -36.84 13.12
CA LYS A 929 25.04 -37.92 12.12
C LYS A 929 23.71 -37.88 11.35
N MET A 930 22.65 -37.36 11.97
CA MET A 930 21.36 -37.18 11.31
C MET A 930 21.48 -36.12 10.21
N ARG A 931 22.08 -34.95 10.51
CA ARG A 931 22.32 -33.91 9.51
C ARG A 931 23.23 -34.38 8.37
N GLN A 932 24.27 -35.14 8.71
CA GLN A 932 25.18 -35.73 7.72
C GLN A 932 24.44 -36.73 6.81
N ALA A 933 23.65 -37.64 7.37
CA ALA A 933 22.85 -38.58 6.59
C ALA A 933 21.97 -37.88 5.55
N PHE A 934 21.23 -36.85 5.96
CA PHE A 934 20.40 -36.04 5.08
C PHE A 934 21.19 -35.30 3.99
N THR A 935 22.43 -34.92 4.28
CA THR A 935 23.32 -34.23 3.34
C THR A 935 23.84 -35.17 2.25
N TYR A 936 24.22 -36.39 2.63
CA TYR A 936 24.70 -37.44 1.72
C TYR A 936 23.57 -38.03 0.87
N ALA A 937 22.32 -37.95 1.32
CA ALA A 937 21.17 -38.46 0.58
C ALA A 937 20.80 -37.66 -0.69
N ILE A 938 21.43 -36.50 -0.92
CA ILE A 938 21.00 -35.56 -1.98
C ILE A 938 21.89 -35.68 -3.21
N ASP A 939 21.26 -35.99 -4.34
CA ASP A 939 21.86 -35.88 -5.67
C ASP A 939 21.62 -34.48 -6.24
N ARG A 940 22.64 -33.63 -6.12
CA ARG A 940 22.60 -32.23 -6.54
C ARG A 940 22.68 -32.08 -8.05
N GLU A 941 23.30 -33.05 -8.75
CA GLU A 941 23.33 -33.06 -10.22
C GLU A 941 21.95 -33.34 -10.79
N LEU A 942 21.19 -34.25 -10.17
CA LEU A 942 19.81 -34.49 -10.57
C LEU A 942 18.95 -33.24 -10.38
N ILE A 943 19.12 -32.53 -9.26
CA ILE A 943 18.40 -31.28 -8.98
C ILE A 943 18.79 -30.18 -9.97
N SER A 944 20.08 -30.01 -10.28
CA SER A 944 20.55 -28.94 -11.16
C SER A 944 20.02 -29.06 -12.59
N ARG A 945 19.74 -30.29 -13.06
CA ARG A 945 19.14 -30.56 -14.40
C ARG A 945 17.70 -30.04 -14.55
N PHE A 946 17.00 -29.67 -13.46
CA PHE A 946 15.69 -29.03 -13.55
C PHE A 946 15.77 -27.55 -13.96
N PHE A 947 16.98 -26.99 -13.97
CA PHE A 947 17.28 -25.58 -14.22
C PHE A 947 18.15 -25.42 -15.48
N PRO A 948 18.35 -24.19 -15.98
CA PRO A 948 19.22 -23.96 -17.14
C PRO A 948 20.64 -24.49 -16.93
N GLU A 949 21.35 -24.82 -18.01
CA GLU A 949 22.69 -25.41 -18.00
C GLU A 949 23.73 -24.59 -17.20
N THR A 950 23.48 -23.31 -16.96
CA THR A 950 24.32 -22.43 -16.14
C THR A 950 24.18 -22.67 -14.63
N THR A 951 23.25 -23.54 -14.21
CA THR A 951 23.03 -23.91 -12.81
C THR A 951 23.98 -25.04 -12.41
N MET A 952 24.74 -24.85 -11.33
CA MET A 952 25.74 -25.82 -10.86
C MET A 952 25.35 -26.44 -9.52
N PRO A 953 25.69 -27.72 -9.27
CA PRO A 953 25.51 -28.33 -7.94
C PRO A 953 26.38 -27.61 -6.90
N ALA A 954 25.83 -27.36 -5.71
CA ALA A 954 26.55 -26.69 -4.62
C ALA A 954 26.91 -27.65 -3.51
N ILE A 955 28.19 -27.68 -3.13
CA ILE A 955 28.71 -28.51 -2.02
C ILE A 955 29.28 -27.67 -0.87
N SER A 956 29.37 -26.34 -1.05
CA SER A 956 29.76 -25.39 0.00
C SER A 956 28.66 -24.36 0.22
N PRO A 957 28.45 -23.89 1.47
CA PRO A 957 27.57 -22.76 1.75
C PRO A 957 28.10 -21.45 1.13
N LEU A 958 29.40 -21.35 0.87
CA LEU A 958 29.98 -20.18 0.22
C LEU A 958 29.55 -20.10 -1.25
N PRO A 959 29.38 -18.88 -1.81
CA PRO A 959 29.24 -18.73 -3.25
C PRO A 959 30.40 -19.41 -3.99
N LEU A 960 30.15 -19.96 -5.18
CA LEU A 960 31.13 -20.74 -5.94
C LEU A 960 32.52 -20.07 -6.08
N ILE A 961 32.55 -18.74 -6.24
CA ILE A 961 33.81 -17.98 -6.37
C ILE A 961 34.67 -17.94 -5.10
N HIS A 962 34.09 -18.28 -3.95
CA HIS A 962 34.71 -18.27 -2.63
C HIS A 962 34.95 -19.68 -2.10
N THR A 963 34.33 -20.68 -2.72
CA THR A 963 34.43 -22.08 -2.32
C THR A 963 35.86 -22.57 -2.48
N SER A 964 36.49 -22.94 -1.36
CA SER A 964 37.86 -23.48 -1.36
C SER A 964 37.89 -25.01 -1.37
N ILE A 965 36.72 -25.64 -1.22
CA ILE A 965 36.50 -27.07 -1.14
C ILE A 965 35.50 -27.45 -2.24
N PHE A 966 36.00 -27.93 -3.38
CA PHE A 966 35.18 -28.48 -4.44
C PHE A 966 35.63 -29.89 -4.79
N ASP A 967 34.75 -30.87 -4.59
CA ASP A 967 34.94 -32.29 -4.89
C ASP A 967 33.71 -32.79 -5.66
N ASP A 968 33.89 -33.02 -6.96
CA ASP A 968 32.85 -33.52 -7.88
C ASP A 968 32.23 -34.84 -7.42
N LYS A 969 32.92 -35.62 -6.58
CA LYS A 969 32.34 -36.88 -6.08
C LYS A 969 31.17 -36.66 -5.13
N GLN A 970 31.13 -35.51 -4.45
CA GLN A 970 30.11 -35.21 -3.43
C GLN A 970 28.83 -34.62 -4.02
N THR A 971 28.82 -34.24 -5.31
CA THR A 971 27.65 -33.65 -5.97
C THR A 971 26.51 -34.65 -6.14
N LYS A 972 26.81 -35.92 -6.42
CA LYS A 972 25.82 -36.99 -6.65
C LYS A 972 25.18 -37.57 -5.39
N GLY A 973 25.72 -37.21 -4.22
CA GLY A 973 25.37 -37.88 -2.97
C GLY A 973 25.92 -39.30 -2.89
N ASP A 974 25.79 -39.92 -1.71
CA ASP A 974 26.19 -41.30 -1.44
C ASP A 974 25.08 -41.96 -0.62
N LYS A 975 24.25 -42.76 -1.31
CA LYS A 975 23.08 -43.42 -0.71
C LYS A 975 23.49 -44.41 0.38
N GLU A 976 24.61 -45.12 0.22
CA GLU A 976 25.09 -46.13 1.16
C GLU A 976 25.58 -45.47 2.45
N ILE A 977 26.36 -44.39 2.34
CA ILE A 977 26.79 -43.59 3.50
C ILE A 977 25.58 -42.95 4.18
N ALA A 978 24.63 -42.41 3.42
CA ALA A 978 23.42 -41.81 3.97
C ALA A 978 22.60 -42.80 4.80
N GLN A 979 22.36 -44.01 4.27
CA GLN A 979 21.63 -45.07 4.98
C GLN A 979 22.37 -45.51 6.24
N ARG A 980 23.68 -45.75 6.15
CA ARG A 980 24.50 -46.14 7.31
C ARG A 980 24.46 -45.09 8.42
N LEU A 981 24.69 -43.83 8.10
CA LEU A 981 24.66 -42.74 9.08
C LEU A 981 23.27 -42.54 9.68
N PHE A 982 22.21 -42.71 8.87
CA PHE A 982 20.84 -42.67 9.35
C PHE A 982 20.57 -43.80 10.35
N GLU A 983 20.92 -45.04 10.03
CA GLU A 983 20.73 -46.20 10.92
C GLU A 983 21.58 -46.14 12.20
N GLU A 984 22.81 -45.62 12.13
CA GLU A 984 23.60 -45.30 13.32
C GLU A 984 22.93 -44.25 14.17
N SER A 985 22.47 -43.14 13.56
CA SER A 985 21.80 -42.07 14.29
C SER A 985 20.51 -42.54 14.96
N LEU A 986 19.72 -43.39 14.30
CA LEU A 986 18.51 -44.00 14.88
C LEU A 986 18.85 -44.82 16.13
N ARG A 987 19.92 -45.62 16.09
CA ARG A 987 20.38 -46.41 17.25
C ARG A 987 20.86 -45.54 18.39
N GLU A 988 21.64 -44.49 18.09
CA GLU A 988 22.20 -43.58 19.10
C GLU A 988 21.13 -42.74 19.80
N VAL A 989 20.10 -42.29 19.07
CA VAL A 989 19.01 -41.48 19.62
C VAL A 989 17.81 -42.29 20.10
N GLY A 990 17.84 -43.63 19.96
CA GLY A 990 16.76 -44.53 20.39
C GLY A 990 15.49 -44.46 19.53
N LEU A 991 15.63 -44.14 18.24
CA LEU A 991 14.53 -44.10 17.27
C LEU A 991 14.48 -45.35 16.38
N THR A 992 13.30 -45.55 15.81
CA THR A 992 12.96 -46.49 14.75
C THR A 992 12.29 -45.70 13.63
N ARG A 993 12.19 -46.27 12.42
CA ARG A 993 11.46 -45.61 11.32
C ARG A 993 9.99 -45.35 11.65
N LYS A 994 9.37 -46.15 12.53
CA LYS A 994 7.96 -46.03 12.93
C LYS A 994 7.68 -44.89 13.91
N ASN A 995 8.64 -44.54 14.78
CA ASN A 995 8.51 -43.45 15.76
C ASN A 995 9.35 -42.22 15.37
N PHE A 996 9.87 -42.19 14.14
CA PHE A 996 10.59 -41.03 13.61
C PHE A 996 9.63 -39.84 13.53
N PRO A 997 10.02 -38.64 14.03
CA PRO A 997 9.14 -37.48 13.96
C PRO A 997 8.89 -37.12 12.49
N ILE A 998 7.64 -36.79 12.15
CA ILE A 998 7.35 -36.18 10.84
C ILE A 998 8.27 -34.95 10.71
N ILE A 999 8.90 -34.78 9.55
CA ILE A 999 9.74 -33.62 9.27
C ILE A 999 8.97 -32.69 8.32
N THR A 1000 8.82 -31.42 8.72
CA THR A 1000 8.28 -30.40 7.82
C THR A 1000 9.42 -29.62 7.15
N LEU A 1001 9.48 -29.65 5.82
CA LEU A 1001 10.35 -28.80 5.00
C LEU A 1001 9.60 -27.54 4.60
N TYR A 1002 9.99 -26.43 5.21
CA TYR A 1002 9.43 -25.11 4.91
C TYR A 1002 10.14 -24.47 3.72
N TYR A 1003 9.40 -23.91 2.77
CA TYR A 1003 9.99 -23.19 1.63
C TYR A 1003 9.19 -21.95 1.25
N GLY A 1004 9.87 -21.02 0.57
CA GLY A 1004 9.26 -19.79 0.07
C GLY A 1004 8.63 -19.99 -1.29
N GLY A 1005 7.60 -19.22 -1.62
CA GLY A 1005 6.93 -19.33 -2.92
C GLY A 1005 7.84 -19.08 -4.14
N GLY A 1006 7.40 -19.63 -5.28
CA GLY A 1006 8.06 -19.58 -6.58
C GLY A 1006 8.34 -20.97 -7.17
N LEU A 1007 8.06 -21.13 -8.48
CA LEU A 1007 8.10 -22.42 -9.20
C LEU A 1007 9.43 -23.20 -9.06
N GLY A 1008 10.57 -22.49 -8.94
CA GLY A 1008 11.87 -23.14 -8.75
C GLY A 1008 12.04 -23.80 -7.38
N ARG A 1009 11.55 -23.18 -6.30
CA ARG A 1009 11.75 -23.67 -4.92
C ARG A 1009 10.86 -24.87 -4.61
N GLU A 1010 9.63 -24.88 -5.11
CA GLU A 1010 8.74 -26.03 -4.97
C GLU A 1010 9.34 -27.28 -5.63
N LYS A 1011 9.89 -27.15 -6.84
CA LYS A 1011 10.55 -28.26 -7.54
C LYS A 1011 11.71 -28.86 -6.74
N ILE A 1012 12.56 -28.01 -6.16
CA ILE A 1012 13.66 -28.47 -5.31
C ILE A 1012 13.11 -29.13 -4.03
N ALA A 1013 12.12 -28.53 -3.36
CA ALA A 1013 11.55 -29.07 -2.13
C ALA A 1013 10.94 -30.47 -2.34
N ARG A 1014 10.22 -30.67 -3.45
CA ARG A 1014 9.67 -31.98 -3.85
C ARG A 1014 10.77 -32.99 -4.16
N ALA A 1015 11.82 -32.58 -4.88
CA ALA A 1015 12.94 -33.45 -5.21
C ALA A 1015 13.69 -33.90 -3.95
N LEU A 1016 13.97 -32.99 -3.01
CA LEU A 1016 14.59 -33.30 -1.73
C LEU A 1016 13.74 -34.27 -0.90
N ALA A 1017 12.43 -34.02 -0.79
CA ALA A 1017 11.52 -34.92 -0.10
C ALA A 1017 11.54 -36.31 -0.73
N ALA A 1018 11.41 -36.42 -2.07
CA ALA A 1018 11.42 -37.70 -2.76
C ALA A 1018 12.73 -38.49 -2.53
N MET A 1019 13.90 -37.83 -2.61
CA MET A 1019 15.20 -38.45 -2.34
C MET A 1019 15.30 -38.96 -0.90
N TRP A 1020 14.87 -38.14 0.07
CA TRP A 1020 14.91 -38.55 1.48
C TRP A 1020 13.90 -39.66 1.79
N GLU A 1021 12.70 -39.63 1.21
CA GLU A 1021 11.69 -40.69 1.35
C GLU A 1021 12.19 -42.02 0.80
N GLU A 1022 12.77 -42.01 -0.40
CA GLU A 1022 13.35 -43.20 -1.05
C GLU A 1022 14.44 -43.84 -0.18
N ILE A 1023 15.35 -43.03 0.37
CA ILE A 1023 16.53 -43.52 1.08
C ILE A 1023 16.21 -43.94 2.52
N PHE A 1024 15.39 -43.16 3.23
CA PHE A 1024 15.18 -43.33 4.68
C PHE A 1024 13.86 -44.06 5.01
N GLY A 1025 12.90 -44.10 4.08
CA GLY A 1025 11.59 -44.73 4.31
C GLY A 1025 10.76 -44.03 5.39
N ILE A 1026 10.87 -42.70 5.50
CA ILE A 1026 10.12 -41.84 6.42
C ILE A 1026 9.36 -40.78 5.62
N SER A 1027 8.17 -40.35 6.07
CA SER A 1027 7.35 -39.37 5.34
C SER A 1027 7.72 -37.92 5.64
N PHE A 1028 7.64 -37.05 4.63
CA PHE A 1028 7.90 -35.61 4.75
C PHE A 1028 6.66 -34.77 4.47
N ARG A 1029 6.56 -33.62 5.17
CA ARG A 1029 5.54 -32.60 4.90
C ARG A 1029 6.20 -31.40 4.25
N LEU A 1030 5.64 -30.92 3.15
CA LEU A 1030 6.07 -29.70 2.49
C LEU A 1030 5.11 -28.56 2.88
N GLU A 1031 5.64 -27.43 3.33
CA GLU A 1031 4.83 -26.25 3.63
C GLU A 1031 5.41 -24.98 2.98
N GLU A 1032 4.59 -24.36 2.13
CA GLU A 1032 4.93 -23.08 1.50
C GLU A 1032 4.47 -21.91 2.36
N TYR A 1033 5.32 -20.90 2.50
CA TYR A 1033 4.97 -19.62 3.09
C TYR A 1033 5.45 -18.44 2.23
N PRO A 1034 4.74 -17.30 2.25
CA PRO A 1034 5.32 -16.04 1.79
C PRO A 1034 6.66 -15.77 2.48
N PHE A 1035 7.64 -15.24 1.73
CA PHE A 1035 9.03 -15.06 2.20
C PHE A 1035 9.13 -14.39 3.58
N HIS A 1036 8.35 -13.32 3.82
CA HIS A 1036 8.38 -12.60 5.09
C HIS A 1036 7.89 -13.44 6.29
N ILE A 1037 6.95 -14.36 6.08
CA ILE A 1037 6.48 -15.29 7.12
C ILE A 1037 7.54 -16.36 7.36
N LEU A 1038 8.07 -16.96 6.30
CA LEU A 1038 9.14 -17.96 6.38
C LEU A 1038 10.37 -17.40 7.12
N PHE A 1039 10.83 -16.23 6.71
CA PHE A 1039 11.95 -15.52 7.34
C PHE A 1039 11.69 -15.28 8.84
N SER A 1040 10.48 -14.84 9.20
CA SER A 1040 10.09 -14.65 10.60
C SER A 1040 10.13 -15.95 11.41
N LYS A 1041 9.62 -17.07 10.88
CA LYS A 1041 9.70 -18.39 11.53
C LYS A 1041 11.16 -18.84 11.71
N MET A 1042 12.00 -18.63 10.69
CA MET A 1042 13.42 -18.97 10.72
C MET A 1042 14.19 -18.15 11.77
N VAL A 1043 13.96 -16.83 11.83
CA VAL A 1043 14.56 -15.94 12.84
C VAL A 1043 14.15 -16.34 14.27
N LYS A 1044 12.91 -16.82 14.46
CA LYS A 1044 12.40 -17.28 15.76
C LYS A 1044 12.85 -18.69 16.15
N GLY A 1045 13.37 -19.47 15.19
CA GLY A 1045 13.68 -20.89 15.42
C GLY A 1045 12.43 -21.80 15.48
N ASP A 1046 11.32 -21.36 14.90
CA ASP A 1046 10.04 -22.09 14.84
C ASP A 1046 9.95 -22.99 13.60
N PHE A 1047 11.00 -23.79 13.38
CA PHE A 1047 11.12 -24.70 12.24
C PHE A 1047 12.13 -25.83 12.56
N GLN A 1048 11.98 -26.98 11.90
CA GLN A 1048 12.97 -28.07 11.95
C GLN A 1048 13.96 -27.96 10.79
N THR A 1049 13.43 -27.86 9.57
CA THR A 1049 14.22 -27.70 8.35
C THR A 1049 13.53 -26.76 7.37
N GLY A 1050 14.28 -25.96 6.63
CA GLY A 1050 13.68 -25.02 5.68
C GLY A 1050 14.66 -24.51 4.63
N MET A 1051 14.14 -24.13 3.47
CA MET A 1051 14.92 -23.68 2.34
C MET A 1051 15.01 -22.15 2.28
N ILE A 1052 16.22 -21.64 2.04
CA ILE A 1052 16.44 -20.23 1.78
C ILE A 1052 17.61 -20.04 0.80
N THR A 1053 17.53 -18.98 0.01
CA THR A 1053 18.65 -18.51 -0.80
C THR A 1053 19.45 -17.51 0.03
N TRP A 1054 20.72 -17.79 0.27
CA TRP A 1054 21.61 -16.83 0.93
C TRP A 1054 22.45 -16.11 -0.11
N LYS A 1055 22.26 -14.79 -0.18
CA LYS A 1055 23.01 -13.89 -1.07
C LYS A 1055 23.99 -13.06 -0.24
N ALA A 1056 25.26 -13.06 -0.65
CA ALA A 1056 26.25 -12.12 -0.16
C ALA A 1056 26.10 -10.78 -0.88
N TRP A 1057 26.06 -9.70 -0.10
CA TRP A 1057 25.98 -8.33 -0.62
C TRP A 1057 27.35 -7.73 -0.94
N VAL A 1058 28.40 -8.36 -0.42
CA VAL A 1058 29.81 -7.99 -0.56
C VAL A 1058 30.57 -9.27 -0.94
N ASN A 1059 31.55 -9.15 -1.83
CA ASN A 1059 32.37 -10.22 -2.37
C ASN A 1059 33.46 -10.69 -1.37
N ASP A 1060 33.04 -11.11 -0.18
CA ASP A 1060 33.92 -11.60 0.89
C ASP A 1060 33.33 -12.85 1.60
N PRO A 1061 34.09 -13.97 1.71
CA PRO A 1061 33.64 -15.18 2.41
C PRO A 1061 33.21 -14.93 3.87
N PHE A 1062 33.83 -13.95 4.51
CA PHE A 1062 33.55 -13.57 5.89
C PHE A 1062 32.08 -13.24 6.11
N TYR A 1063 31.40 -12.64 5.13
CA TYR A 1063 29.99 -12.28 5.24
C TYR A 1063 29.11 -13.51 5.51
N THR A 1064 29.29 -14.56 4.71
CA THR A 1064 28.53 -15.82 4.85
C THR A 1064 28.97 -16.57 6.11
N LEU A 1065 30.27 -16.69 6.37
CA LEU A 1065 30.77 -17.42 7.53
C LEU A 1065 30.37 -16.76 8.87
N ASN A 1066 30.47 -15.44 8.97
CA ASN A 1066 30.11 -14.71 10.19
C ASN A 1066 28.63 -14.87 10.56
N SER A 1067 27.75 -15.21 9.60
CA SER A 1067 26.36 -15.52 9.89
C SER A 1067 26.22 -16.67 10.89
N PHE A 1068 27.13 -17.66 10.86
CA PHE A 1068 27.12 -18.85 11.72
C PHE A 1068 27.97 -18.70 13.00
N GLN A 1069 28.62 -17.55 13.22
CA GLN A 1069 29.60 -17.42 14.31
C GLN A 1069 28.99 -17.69 15.69
N TYR A 1070 27.79 -17.16 15.93
CA TYR A 1070 27.11 -17.25 17.23
C TYR A 1070 25.66 -17.67 17.05
N ARG A 1071 25.13 -18.50 17.96
CA ARG A 1071 23.69 -18.80 18.01
C ARG A 1071 22.84 -17.54 18.25
N SER A 1072 23.36 -16.58 19.01
CA SER A 1072 22.66 -15.31 19.27
C SER A 1072 22.53 -14.40 18.03
N ASN A 1073 23.22 -14.73 16.94
CA ASN A 1073 23.11 -13.98 15.70
C ASN A 1073 21.75 -14.29 15.05
N ARG A 1074 20.89 -13.28 14.90
CA ARG A 1074 19.51 -13.48 14.41
C ARG A 1074 19.41 -13.98 12.96
N VAL A 1075 20.48 -13.81 12.18
CA VAL A 1075 20.56 -14.35 10.81
C VAL A 1075 21.14 -15.77 10.78
N ASN A 1076 21.60 -16.31 11.92
CA ASN A 1076 21.98 -17.71 12.07
C ASN A 1076 20.73 -18.58 12.24
N PHE A 1077 19.99 -18.82 11.16
CA PHE A 1077 18.76 -19.60 11.24
C PHE A 1077 18.99 -21.02 11.78
N SER A 1078 20.18 -21.59 11.61
CA SER A 1078 20.51 -22.93 12.08
C SER A 1078 20.62 -23.06 13.60
N ASN A 1079 20.73 -21.93 14.33
CA ASN A 1079 21.06 -21.89 15.75
C ASN A 1079 22.33 -22.67 16.13
N TRP A 1080 23.20 -22.98 15.15
CA TRP A 1080 24.43 -23.72 15.35
C TRP A 1080 25.53 -22.81 15.87
N GLU A 1081 26.44 -23.37 16.65
CA GLU A 1081 27.66 -22.70 17.08
C GLU A 1081 28.77 -23.74 17.32
N HIS A 1082 30.01 -23.33 17.11
CA HIS A 1082 31.17 -24.19 17.36
C HIS A 1082 32.38 -23.35 17.78
N SER A 1083 33.07 -23.75 18.85
CA SER A 1083 34.15 -22.95 19.46
C SER A 1083 35.37 -22.76 18.56
N LYS A 1084 35.86 -23.82 17.90
CA LYS A 1084 36.97 -23.72 16.92
C LYS A 1084 36.60 -22.80 15.74
N TYR A 1085 35.38 -22.91 15.23
CA TYR A 1085 34.85 -22.06 14.17
C TYR A 1085 34.88 -20.57 14.59
N GLN A 1086 34.38 -20.27 15.79
CA GLN A 1086 34.42 -18.92 16.38
C GLN A 1086 35.86 -18.39 16.44
N LYS A 1087 36.79 -19.20 16.94
CA LYS A 1087 38.21 -18.83 17.05
C LYS A 1087 38.83 -18.52 15.68
N TYR A 1088 38.55 -19.31 14.65
CA TYR A 1088 39.06 -19.04 13.30
C TYR A 1088 38.50 -17.73 12.73
N LEU A 1089 37.22 -17.45 12.94
CA LEU A 1089 36.64 -16.17 12.52
C LEU A 1089 37.19 -14.97 13.30
N GLU A 1090 37.48 -15.13 14.60
CA GLU A 1090 38.15 -14.09 15.38
C GLU A 1090 39.59 -13.83 14.95
N CYS A 1091 40.35 -14.88 14.60
CA CYS A 1091 41.68 -14.73 14.01
C CYS A 1091 41.58 -14.03 12.64
N ALA A 1092 40.65 -14.45 11.79
CA ALA A 1092 40.44 -13.84 10.47
C ALA A 1092 40.05 -12.35 10.56
N LYS A 1093 39.29 -11.94 11.60
CA LYS A 1093 38.95 -10.53 11.87
C LYS A 1093 40.16 -9.65 12.22
N LYS A 1094 41.18 -10.23 12.85
CA LYS A 1094 42.37 -9.48 13.33
C LYS A 1094 43.52 -9.49 12.33
N GLU A 1095 43.43 -10.32 11.30
CA GLU A 1095 44.49 -10.51 10.32
C GLU A 1095 44.50 -9.39 9.27
N THR A 1096 45.68 -8.84 9.00
CA THR A 1096 45.90 -7.78 8.00
C THR A 1096 46.40 -8.32 6.67
N VAL A 1097 46.98 -9.52 6.66
CA VAL A 1097 47.53 -10.20 5.47
C VAL A 1097 46.45 -11.08 4.82
N SER A 1098 46.13 -10.81 3.56
CA SER A 1098 44.99 -11.44 2.87
C SER A 1098 45.12 -12.95 2.76
N GLU A 1099 46.33 -13.46 2.53
CA GLU A 1099 46.63 -14.88 2.35
C GLU A 1099 46.36 -15.68 3.64
N ASN A 1100 46.77 -15.15 4.79
CA ASN A 1100 46.52 -15.78 6.09
C ASN A 1100 45.03 -15.81 6.43
N ARG A 1101 44.28 -14.78 6.04
CA ARG A 1101 42.82 -14.70 6.25
C ARG A 1101 42.10 -15.82 5.48
N VAL A 1102 42.53 -16.12 4.25
CA VAL A 1102 42.00 -17.24 3.44
C VAL A 1102 42.21 -18.59 4.13
N VAL A 1103 43.35 -18.81 4.77
CA VAL A 1103 43.62 -20.07 5.51
C VAL A 1103 42.63 -20.25 6.66
N TYR A 1104 42.30 -19.19 7.40
CA TYR A 1104 41.29 -19.26 8.46
C TYR A 1104 39.89 -19.51 7.91
N PHE A 1105 39.53 -18.91 6.77
CA PHE A 1105 38.25 -19.17 6.10
C PHE A 1105 38.11 -20.60 5.63
N LYS A 1106 39.16 -21.17 5.03
CA LYS A 1106 39.17 -22.58 4.63
C LYS A 1106 38.91 -23.50 5.83
N LYS A 1107 39.62 -23.30 6.95
CA LYS A 1107 39.41 -24.08 8.18
C LYS A 1107 38.00 -23.91 8.77
N ALA A 1108 37.43 -22.71 8.66
CA ALA A 1108 36.05 -22.46 9.09
C ALA A 1108 35.04 -23.14 8.15
N GLU A 1109 35.23 -23.06 6.84
CA GLU A 1109 34.44 -23.74 5.81
C GLU A 1109 34.46 -25.26 6.00
N GLU A 1110 35.64 -25.85 6.24
CA GLU A 1110 35.80 -27.29 6.54
C GLU A 1110 34.92 -27.73 7.71
N ILE A 1111 34.94 -26.99 8.82
CA ILE A 1111 34.07 -27.28 9.98
C ILE A 1111 32.59 -27.14 9.60
N LEU A 1112 32.23 -26.08 8.88
CA LEU A 1112 30.84 -25.81 8.51
C LEU A 1112 30.28 -26.93 7.60
N VAL A 1113 31.07 -27.39 6.63
CA VAL A 1113 30.71 -28.49 5.73
C VAL A 1113 30.61 -29.81 6.52
N GLN A 1114 31.52 -30.09 7.43
CA GLN A 1114 31.52 -31.33 8.24
C GLN A 1114 30.38 -31.40 9.26
N GLU A 1115 30.02 -30.27 9.86
CA GLU A 1115 28.99 -30.15 10.89
C GLU A 1115 27.57 -30.06 10.33
N CYS A 1116 27.46 -29.77 9.02
CA CYS A 1116 26.24 -29.69 8.23
C CYS A 1116 25.08 -28.90 8.90
N PRO A 1117 25.26 -27.68 9.46
CA PRO A 1117 24.13 -26.89 9.94
C PRO A 1117 23.24 -26.38 8.79
N VAL A 1118 23.79 -26.37 7.57
CA VAL A 1118 23.09 -26.13 6.31
C VAL A 1118 23.55 -27.15 5.27
N ILE A 1119 22.67 -27.44 4.32
CA ILE A 1119 22.92 -28.28 3.15
C ILE A 1119 22.89 -27.39 1.90
N PRO A 1120 24.04 -27.10 1.28
CA PRO A 1120 24.09 -26.47 -0.03
C PRO A 1120 23.46 -27.37 -1.10
N ILE A 1121 22.68 -26.77 -2.02
CA ILE A 1121 21.92 -27.49 -3.05
C ILE A 1121 22.42 -27.11 -4.44
N ILE A 1122 22.26 -25.84 -4.84
CA ILE A 1122 22.66 -25.35 -6.17
C ILE A 1122 23.20 -23.90 -6.10
N TYR A 1123 24.07 -23.58 -7.05
CA TYR A 1123 24.43 -22.22 -7.44
C TYR A 1123 23.66 -21.87 -8.72
N GLU A 1124 22.88 -20.79 -8.68
CA GLU A 1124 22.08 -20.32 -9.82
C GLU A 1124 22.70 -19.03 -10.36
N ALA A 1125 22.91 -18.93 -11.68
CA ALA A 1125 23.36 -17.69 -12.32
C ALA A 1125 22.19 -16.72 -12.49
N TYR A 1126 22.46 -15.42 -12.49
CA TYR A 1126 21.48 -14.43 -12.90
C TYR A 1126 21.27 -14.51 -14.40
N ARG A 1127 20.01 -14.71 -14.80
CA ARG A 1127 19.58 -14.76 -16.20
C ARG A 1127 18.68 -13.57 -16.51
N TYR A 1128 18.97 -12.90 -17.62
CA TYR A 1128 18.19 -11.77 -18.09
C TYR A 1128 18.34 -11.57 -19.60
N MET A 1129 17.43 -10.81 -20.17
CA MET A 1129 17.46 -10.37 -21.57
C MET A 1129 17.30 -8.86 -21.58
N TYR A 1130 17.95 -8.21 -22.53
CA TYR A 1130 17.71 -6.81 -22.82
C TYR A 1130 17.69 -6.57 -24.32
N LYS A 1131 17.05 -5.47 -24.70
CA LYS A 1131 16.93 -5.07 -26.09
C LYS A 1131 18.31 -4.67 -26.66
N PRO A 1132 18.71 -5.10 -27.87
CA PRO A 1132 20.02 -4.77 -28.45
C PRO A 1132 20.33 -3.27 -28.49
N GLU A 1133 19.29 -2.44 -28.56
CA GLU A 1133 19.39 -0.98 -28.55
C GLU A 1133 19.83 -0.42 -27.19
N LEU A 1134 19.63 -1.17 -26.09
CA LEU A 1134 20.16 -0.81 -24.77
C LEU A 1134 21.67 -1.12 -24.72
N GLN A 1135 22.46 -0.06 -24.82
CA GLN A 1135 23.93 -0.14 -24.77
C GLN A 1135 24.45 0.43 -23.45
N GLY A 1136 25.57 -0.10 -22.94
CA GLY A 1136 26.29 0.48 -21.80
C GLY A 1136 25.69 0.23 -20.41
N ALA A 1137 24.57 -0.50 -20.32
CA ALA A 1137 24.05 -1.03 -19.07
C ALA A 1137 24.95 -2.16 -18.54
N PHE A 1138 25.14 -2.24 -17.23
CA PHE A 1138 26.03 -3.22 -16.59
C PHE A 1138 25.35 -3.86 -15.37
N CYS A 1139 25.45 -5.18 -15.23
CA CYS A 1139 25.01 -5.93 -14.05
C CYS A 1139 26.23 -6.57 -13.37
N SER A 1140 26.53 -6.17 -12.13
CA SER A 1140 27.62 -6.74 -11.32
C SER A 1140 27.31 -8.16 -10.86
N ASP A 1141 28.32 -8.93 -10.48
CA ASP A 1141 28.21 -10.26 -9.86
C ASP A 1141 27.32 -10.25 -8.59
N ALA A 1142 27.27 -9.12 -7.87
CA ALA A 1142 26.40 -8.92 -6.70
C ALA A 1142 24.94 -8.59 -7.06
N GLY A 1143 24.56 -8.60 -8.34
CA GLY A 1143 23.18 -8.35 -8.78
C GLY A 1143 22.75 -6.89 -8.78
N ASN A 1144 23.69 -5.96 -8.82
CA ASN A 1144 23.40 -4.54 -8.95
C ASN A 1144 23.51 -4.10 -10.41
N ILE A 1145 22.48 -3.45 -10.92
CA ILE A 1145 22.52 -2.80 -12.22
C ILE A 1145 22.90 -1.34 -12.08
N ASP A 1146 23.75 -0.90 -12.99
CA ASP A 1146 24.17 0.49 -13.13
C ASP A 1146 23.80 1.02 -14.52
N PHE A 1147 22.97 2.06 -14.55
CA PHE A 1147 22.46 2.69 -15.76
C PHE A 1147 23.16 3.99 -16.12
N ARG A 1148 24.20 4.41 -15.37
CA ARG A 1148 24.86 5.71 -15.61
C ARG A 1148 25.31 5.86 -17.06
N TRP A 1149 25.99 4.85 -17.59
CA TRP A 1149 26.49 4.87 -18.97
C TRP A 1149 25.53 4.27 -19.99
N ALA A 1150 24.32 3.92 -19.56
CA ALA A 1150 23.35 3.30 -20.43
C ALA A 1150 22.83 4.32 -21.44
N SER A 1151 22.60 3.90 -22.68
CA SER A 1151 21.97 4.68 -23.73
C SER A 1151 21.09 3.79 -24.58
N ILE A 1152 20.08 4.40 -25.20
CA ILE A 1152 19.20 3.73 -26.16
C ILE A 1152 19.66 4.15 -27.55
N ALA A 1153 20.11 3.18 -28.36
CA ALA A 1153 20.38 3.41 -29.77
C ALA A 1153 19.06 3.68 -30.54
N PRO A 1154 19.10 4.42 -31.66
CA PRO A 1154 17.91 4.66 -32.48
C PRO A 1154 17.24 3.36 -32.91
N ARG A 1155 15.91 3.33 -32.90
CA ARG A 1155 15.06 2.18 -33.23
C ARG A 1155 14.49 2.25 -34.63
#